data_AF-A0A9Q0RII2-F1
#
_entry.id   AF-A0A9Q0RII2-F1
#
_cell.length_a   1.000
_cell.length_b   1.000
_cell.length_c   1.000
_cell.angle_alpha   90.00
_cell.angle_beta   90.00
_cell.angle_gamma   90.00
#
_symmetry.space_group_name_H-M   'P 1'
#
loop_
_entity.id
_entity.type
_entity.pdbx_description
1 polymer ?
#
loop_
_entity_poly.entity_id
_entity_poly.type
_entity_poly.pdbx_seq_one_letter_code
_entity_poly.pdbx_strand_id
1 'polypeptide(L)'
;MITIFSTIVADDDDARGRGGGGCRDGGGRGGVDQLTKQQRDQWNKPLPAMKSPKMRLFGAKLARSRSSICMTLTGITLIVIGLLFYLFLMHNLINDEIAKRIAITDGSESYEKWRQLPMPIYYRYYFFNITNAAEIERSGAKPLVKEIGPFTYRSFWSKNAIEYHPNGTVSFRERKVLHFVPELSVASDTERILTTVNGPLTVTLALLQKAPLVVRNIVILGLSSVSEGMFVTRNARELLYDGYPEMLTSFGPLLSPTIPNMKGKFAWLYGKNNSDDGLFTVHTGERDHQLIDRIDRYNGRTEISFWKNGSDCNRIQGSTDGQFVSIPDNGDGKSFELFHPEICRKIRFVQDHKFNSSTFRFMGPNVSQPLYDHIDGNVPMIDYSGRGGVRFPFEKYVPDPDTFSSVDDYPPNSCYGSKITPSRPELGDLLLSMRQQNQANAAPRFPIRPFSYTRAGRLHFKSGVWDMSQCKYGAPVLLSYPHFLYAHESYRENVAGMRPDPSRHQFSMLIEPRTGSAMGTYARMQINVLVSKPPWVSRYRYIPEVVFPVFWQEIRAEMPSDVVEHLEWALTVPYTAADIISIGIIVTGLAMIAAGAILLLRTNVDEHDRNAIHDRKNTFHMTSHLPNVDGGGGGGGGNENINNRTNKNNRNVAKNGFINEALSYDDNDDNDVDVDVDRHKRKPNNK
;
A
#
# COMPACT_ATOMS: atom_id res chain seq x y z
N MET A 1 -0.14 23.76 -18.56
CA MET A 1 -0.42 24.39 -17.25
C MET A 1 -0.71 25.89 -17.46
N ILE A 2 -1.90 26.23 -18.00
CA ILE A 2 -2.60 27.55 -17.99
C ILE A 2 -4.07 27.39 -18.52
N THR A 3 -4.56 26.17 -18.77
CA THR A 3 -5.86 25.93 -19.42
C THR A 3 -6.80 25.02 -18.60
N ILE A 4 -6.58 24.90 -17.28
CA ILE A 4 -7.39 23.99 -16.42
C ILE A 4 -8.18 24.77 -15.36
N PHE A 5 -8.06 26.09 -15.27
CA PHE A 5 -8.76 26.91 -14.26
C PHE A 5 -9.96 27.72 -14.78
N SER A 6 -10.44 27.46 -16.00
CA SER A 6 -11.48 28.27 -16.65
C SER A 6 -12.84 27.57 -16.86
N THR A 7 -13.13 26.46 -16.17
CA THR A 7 -14.38 25.70 -16.39
C THR A 7 -15.19 25.38 -15.13
N ILE A 8 -15.11 26.22 -14.09
CA ILE A 8 -16.06 26.18 -12.96
C ILE A 8 -16.42 27.62 -12.54
N VAL A 9 -16.98 28.41 -13.46
CA VAL A 9 -17.96 29.51 -13.23
C VAL A 9 -18.55 29.85 -14.61
N ALA A 10 -19.46 29.03 -15.13
CA ALA A 10 -20.30 29.37 -16.28
C ALA A 10 -21.45 28.36 -16.38
N ASP A 11 -22.51 28.62 -15.62
CA ASP A 11 -23.90 28.29 -15.99
C ASP A 11 -24.81 28.75 -14.86
N ASP A 12 -25.10 30.05 -14.82
CA ASP A 12 -26.43 30.57 -14.49
C ASP A 12 -26.41 32.06 -14.83
N ASP A 13 -26.96 32.41 -15.99
CA ASP A 13 -27.61 33.70 -16.26
C ASP A 13 -27.88 33.84 -17.77
N ASP A 14 -29.01 33.29 -18.25
CA ASP A 14 -29.80 33.99 -19.27
C ASP A 14 -31.24 33.44 -19.32
N ALA A 15 -32.16 34.13 -18.64
CA ALA A 15 -33.54 34.37 -19.10
C ALA A 15 -34.39 34.99 -17.97
N ARG A 16 -34.46 36.32 -17.93
CA ARG A 16 -35.70 37.12 -17.77
C ARG A 16 -35.37 38.60 -17.60
N GLY A 17 -34.98 39.22 -18.70
CA GLY A 17 -35.12 40.66 -18.88
C GLY A 17 -36.36 40.96 -19.72
N ARG A 18 -37.32 41.70 -19.14
CA ARG A 18 -38.08 42.83 -19.73
C ARG A 18 -39.51 42.89 -19.20
N GLY A 19 -39.61 43.40 -17.98
CA GLY A 19 -40.83 43.95 -17.39
C GLY A 19 -40.43 45.14 -16.52
N GLY A 20 -40.05 46.24 -17.16
CA GLY A 20 -39.63 47.47 -16.50
C GLY A 20 -40.14 48.66 -17.30
N GLY A 21 -41.39 49.02 -17.07
CA GLY A 21 -41.93 50.31 -17.45
C GLY A 21 -41.09 51.39 -16.79
N GLY A 22 -40.41 52.17 -17.62
CA GLY A 22 -39.93 53.48 -17.24
C GLY A 22 -41.09 54.48 -17.32
N CYS A 23 -41.17 55.34 -16.33
CA CYS A 23 -41.66 56.70 -16.54
C CYS A 23 -40.53 57.65 -16.13
N ARG A 24 -39.91 58.21 -17.17
CA ARG A 24 -39.27 59.52 -17.15
C ARG A 24 -40.34 60.59 -17.02
N ASP A 25 -39.93 61.71 -16.45
CA ASP A 25 -40.67 62.97 -16.43
C ASP A 25 -41.22 63.39 -17.81
N GLY A 26 -42.32 64.14 -17.77
CA GLY A 26 -43.00 64.66 -18.95
C GLY A 26 -42.23 65.74 -19.72
N GLY A 27 -42.65 65.94 -20.97
CA GLY A 27 -42.32 67.12 -21.79
C GLY A 27 -42.76 66.96 -23.24
N GLY A 28 -43.87 67.60 -23.64
CA GLY A 28 -44.37 67.58 -25.02
C GLY A 28 -45.73 68.24 -25.25
N ARG A 29 -45.88 69.54 -24.95
CA ARG A 29 -46.73 70.44 -25.74
C ARG A 29 -45.87 71.62 -26.16
N GLY A 30 -45.70 71.76 -27.47
CA GLY A 30 -45.30 73.02 -28.08
C GLY A 30 -46.46 74.01 -28.05
N GLY A 31 -46.10 75.28 -28.21
CA GLY A 31 -47.02 76.35 -28.57
C GLY A 31 -47.10 77.45 -27.52
N VAL A 32 -46.34 78.51 -27.78
CA VAL A 32 -46.78 79.90 -27.96
C VAL A 32 -45.74 80.85 -27.34
N ASP A 33 -44.95 81.39 -28.26
CA ASP A 33 -44.52 82.77 -28.38
C ASP A 33 -44.61 83.74 -27.19
N GLN A 34 -43.51 84.48 -27.07
CA GLN A 34 -43.40 85.90 -26.70
C GLN A 34 -43.70 86.26 -25.23
N LEU A 35 -42.66 86.69 -24.50
CA LEU A 35 -42.41 88.13 -24.27
C LEU A 35 -41.15 88.38 -23.41
N THR A 36 -40.36 89.31 -23.95
CA THR A 36 -39.43 90.29 -23.36
C THR A 36 -38.31 89.89 -22.37
N LYS A 37 -37.09 90.22 -22.82
CA LYS A 37 -35.77 90.23 -22.17
C LYS A 37 -35.67 91.01 -20.83
N GLN A 38 -36.76 91.48 -20.22
CA GLN A 38 -36.72 92.44 -19.11
C GLN A 38 -37.04 91.86 -17.71
N GLN A 39 -37.33 90.55 -17.60
CA GLN A 39 -37.54 89.86 -16.31
C GLN A 39 -36.41 88.87 -15.94
N ARG A 40 -35.34 88.76 -16.75
CA ARG A 40 -34.29 87.74 -16.57
C ARG A 40 -33.17 88.15 -15.59
N ASP A 41 -33.06 89.42 -15.22
CA ASP A 41 -31.93 89.92 -14.40
C ASP A 41 -32.23 90.11 -12.90
N GLN A 42 -33.46 89.86 -12.44
CA GLN A 42 -33.81 90.05 -11.02
C GLN A 42 -33.66 88.79 -10.14
N TRP A 43 -33.34 87.64 -10.72
CA TRP A 43 -33.17 86.36 -10.00
C TRP A 43 -31.72 85.85 -9.89
N ASN A 44 -30.73 86.59 -10.42
CA ASN A 44 -29.30 86.28 -10.25
C ASN A 44 -28.69 86.94 -9.00
N LYS A 45 -29.28 86.70 -7.82
CA LYS A 45 -28.55 86.88 -6.55
C LYS A 45 -28.36 85.52 -5.89
N PRO A 46 -27.11 85.08 -5.64
CA PRO A 46 -26.90 83.83 -4.93
C PRO A 46 -27.39 83.98 -3.48
N LEU A 47 -28.31 83.12 -3.05
CA LEU A 47 -28.53 82.85 -1.63
C LEU A 47 -27.28 82.12 -1.09
N PRO A 48 -26.78 82.47 0.11
CA PRO A 48 -25.58 81.85 0.64
C PRO A 48 -25.87 80.39 1.00
N ALA A 49 -25.19 79.46 0.31
CA ALA A 49 -25.19 78.05 0.69
C ALA A 49 -24.43 77.87 2.02
N MET A 50 -25.13 77.89 3.15
CA MET A 50 -24.62 77.38 4.42
C MET A 50 -24.61 75.84 4.37
N LYS A 51 -23.63 75.24 3.69
CA LYS A 51 -23.28 73.82 3.87
C LYS A 51 -22.23 73.73 4.96
N SER A 52 -22.65 73.46 6.20
CA SER A 52 -21.70 73.32 7.30
C SER A 52 -20.79 72.10 7.09
N PRO A 53 -19.46 72.22 7.30
CA PRO A 53 -18.50 71.12 7.15
C PRO A 53 -18.69 69.99 8.18
N LYS A 54 -19.50 70.20 9.23
CA LYS A 54 -19.74 69.22 10.32
C LYS A 54 -20.53 67.98 9.88
N MET A 55 -21.46 68.11 8.92
CA MET A 55 -22.27 66.98 8.43
C MET A 55 -21.50 66.04 7.49
N ARG A 56 -20.58 66.55 6.67
CA ARG A 56 -19.71 65.72 5.81
C ARG A 56 -18.70 64.89 6.61
N LEU A 57 -18.24 65.43 7.74
CA LEU A 57 -17.26 64.78 8.62
C LEU A 57 -17.87 63.67 9.49
N PHE A 58 -19.14 63.81 9.90
CA PHE A 58 -19.87 62.81 10.68
C PHE A 58 -20.25 61.57 9.84
N GLY A 59 -20.65 61.77 8.58
CA GLY A 59 -20.88 60.68 7.62
C GLY A 59 -19.61 59.88 7.29
N ALA A 60 -18.46 60.55 7.20
CA ALA A 60 -17.15 59.91 7.01
C ALA A 60 -16.69 59.11 8.26
N LYS A 61 -17.02 59.56 9.48
CA LYS A 61 -16.74 58.84 10.74
C LYS A 61 -17.52 57.52 10.85
N LEU A 62 -18.84 57.55 10.57
CA LEU A 62 -19.68 56.35 10.63
C LEU A 62 -19.28 55.33 9.55
N ALA A 63 -18.89 55.81 8.36
CA ALA A 63 -18.43 54.97 7.26
C ALA A 63 -17.08 54.29 7.57
N ARG A 64 -16.14 54.98 8.24
CA ARG A 64 -14.81 54.44 8.55
C ARG A 64 -14.82 53.39 9.67
N SER A 65 -15.64 53.59 10.71
CA SER A 65 -15.85 52.60 11.78
C SER A 65 -16.56 51.33 11.27
N ARG A 66 -17.59 51.48 10.42
CA ARG A 66 -18.26 50.36 9.75
C ARG A 66 -17.32 49.57 8.84
N SER A 67 -16.46 50.27 8.10
CA SER A 67 -15.46 49.63 7.23
C SER A 67 -14.44 48.78 8.00
N SER A 68 -13.99 49.25 9.18
CA SER A 68 -13.08 48.49 10.05
C SER A 68 -13.71 47.20 10.58
N ILE A 69 -14.96 47.28 11.04
CA ILE A 69 -15.70 46.11 11.54
C ILE A 69 -15.96 45.11 10.40
N CYS A 70 -16.32 45.58 9.20
CA CYS A 70 -16.49 44.72 8.03
C CYS A 70 -15.19 44.01 7.62
N MET A 71 -14.02 44.66 7.73
CA MET A 71 -12.73 44.02 7.43
C MET A 71 -12.36 42.94 8.44
N THR A 72 -12.61 43.18 9.73
CA THR A 72 -12.35 42.17 10.76
C THR A 72 -13.29 40.97 10.61
N LEU A 73 -14.58 41.20 10.34
CA LEU A 73 -15.54 40.12 10.10
C LEU A 73 -15.19 39.31 8.85
N THR A 74 -14.84 39.96 7.75
CA THR A 74 -14.42 39.26 6.52
C THR A 74 -13.11 38.49 6.71
N GLY A 75 -12.17 39.03 7.49
CA GLY A 75 -10.95 38.31 7.87
C GLY A 75 -11.23 37.07 8.71
N ILE A 76 -12.13 37.14 9.69
CA ILE A 76 -12.55 35.99 10.51
C ILE A 76 -13.24 34.94 9.62
N THR A 77 -14.14 35.34 8.73
CA THR A 77 -14.79 34.38 7.82
C THR A 77 -13.80 33.70 6.90
N LEU A 78 -12.78 34.41 6.40
CA LEU A 78 -11.73 33.81 5.56
C LEU A 78 -10.90 32.78 6.33
N ILE A 79 -10.59 33.05 7.62
CA ILE A 79 -9.89 32.07 8.46
C ILE A 79 -10.76 30.82 8.68
N VAL A 80 -12.04 31.01 9.00
CA VAL A 80 -12.99 29.90 9.19
C VAL A 80 -13.13 29.09 7.90
N ILE A 81 -13.29 29.75 6.75
CA ILE A 81 -13.34 29.10 5.44
C ILE A 81 -12.03 28.37 5.15
N GLY A 82 -10.88 28.99 5.36
CA GLY A 82 -9.57 28.38 5.14
C GLY A 82 -9.33 27.14 6.01
N LEU A 83 -9.76 27.18 7.29
CA LEU A 83 -9.68 26.02 8.20
C LEU A 83 -10.65 24.90 7.80
N LEU A 84 -11.91 25.23 7.47
CA LEU A 84 -12.88 24.24 6.99
C LEU A 84 -12.44 23.62 5.66
N PHE A 85 -11.88 24.43 4.77
CA PHE A 85 -11.33 24.00 3.50
C PHE A 85 -10.13 23.05 3.69
N TYR A 86 -9.20 23.41 4.58
CA TYR A 86 -8.03 22.59 4.93
C TYR A 86 -8.43 21.25 5.58
N LEU A 87 -9.32 21.28 6.57
CA LEU A 87 -9.62 20.10 7.39
C LEU A 87 -10.63 19.14 6.77
N PHE A 88 -11.60 19.63 5.99
CA PHE A 88 -12.75 18.80 5.58
C PHE A 88 -12.96 18.75 4.07
N LEU A 89 -12.96 19.91 3.39
CA LEU A 89 -13.35 19.96 1.98
C LEU A 89 -12.26 19.38 1.07
N MET A 90 -10.98 19.70 1.31
CA MET A 90 -9.90 19.26 0.43
C MET A 90 -9.58 17.78 0.54
N HIS A 91 -9.66 17.19 1.74
CA HIS A 91 -9.37 15.76 1.89
C HIS A 91 -10.32 14.92 1.02
N ASN A 92 -11.62 15.18 1.09
CA ASN A 92 -12.62 14.43 0.32
C ASN A 92 -12.51 14.71 -1.19
N LEU A 93 -12.35 15.98 -1.61
CA LEU A 93 -12.23 16.33 -3.02
C LEU A 93 -10.98 15.73 -3.67
N ILE A 94 -9.84 15.76 -2.97
CA ILE A 94 -8.60 15.18 -3.48
C ILE A 94 -8.72 13.66 -3.56
N ASN A 95 -9.28 13.00 -2.54
CA ASN A 95 -9.45 11.55 -2.56
C ASN A 95 -10.39 11.10 -3.70
N ASP A 96 -11.47 11.84 -3.97
CA ASP A 96 -12.36 11.58 -5.11
C ASP A 96 -11.65 11.79 -6.46
N GLU A 97 -10.84 12.83 -6.58
CA GLU A 97 -10.07 13.11 -7.80
C GLU A 97 -8.97 12.06 -8.02
N ILE A 98 -8.29 11.63 -6.96
CA ILE A 98 -7.33 10.53 -7.00
C ILE A 98 -8.05 9.24 -7.41
N ALA A 99 -9.19 8.92 -6.79
CA ALA A 99 -9.99 7.74 -7.11
C ALA A 99 -10.33 7.69 -8.61
N LYS A 100 -10.76 8.80 -9.21
CA LYS A 100 -11.04 8.88 -10.66
C LYS A 100 -9.81 8.70 -11.53
N ARG A 101 -8.64 9.20 -11.11
CA ARG A 101 -7.38 9.07 -11.87
C ARG A 101 -6.80 7.66 -11.81
N ILE A 102 -6.92 7.00 -10.65
CA ILE A 102 -6.39 5.66 -10.42
C ILE A 102 -7.38 4.55 -10.78
N ALA A 103 -8.66 4.88 -10.95
CA ALA A 103 -9.71 3.94 -11.33
C ALA A 103 -9.34 3.16 -12.59
N ILE A 104 -9.79 1.92 -12.68
CA ILE A 104 -9.60 1.07 -13.85
C ILE A 104 -10.72 1.38 -14.85
N THR A 105 -10.78 2.59 -15.39
CA THR A 105 -11.81 3.01 -16.37
C THR A 105 -11.17 3.57 -17.65
N ASP A 106 -11.86 3.44 -18.78
CA ASP A 106 -11.38 3.97 -20.05
C ASP A 106 -11.17 5.49 -19.95
N GLY A 107 -9.99 5.97 -20.35
CA GLY A 107 -9.56 7.38 -20.23
C GLY A 107 -8.91 7.78 -18.90
N SER A 108 -8.89 6.91 -17.88
CA SER A 108 -8.11 7.14 -16.65
C SER A 108 -6.61 7.05 -16.92
N GLU A 109 -5.81 7.65 -16.04
CA GLU A 109 -4.35 7.61 -16.16
C GLU A 109 -3.77 6.22 -15.87
N SER A 110 -4.43 5.48 -14.98
CA SER A 110 -4.03 4.12 -14.59
C SER A 110 -4.44 3.05 -15.61
N TYR A 111 -5.42 3.30 -16.49
CA TYR A 111 -5.95 2.27 -17.39
C TYR A 111 -4.88 1.61 -18.27
N GLU A 112 -4.06 2.40 -18.96
CA GLU A 112 -3.02 1.85 -19.84
C GLU A 112 -1.94 1.12 -19.03
N LYS A 113 -1.58 1.64 -17.85
CA LYS A 113 -0.63 1.01 -16.92
C LYS A 113 -1.18 -0.30 -16.32
N TRP A 114 -2.49 -0.40 -16.15
CA TRP A 114 -3.18 -1.61 -15.70
C TRP A 114 -3.34 -2.63 -16.84
N ARG A 115 -3.63 -2.18 -18.06
CA ARG A 115 -3.77 -3.04 -19.25
C ARG A 115 -2.44 -3.67 -19.63
N GLN A 116 -1.37 -2.88 -19.60
CA GLN A 116 0.01 -3.28 -19.87
C GLN A 116 0.92 -2.77 -18.75
N LEU A 117 1.50 -3.70 -18.00
CA LEU A 117 2.30 -3.34 -16.84
C LEU A 117 3.57 -2.59 -17.25
N PRO A 118 3.84 -1.42 -16.64
CA PRO A 118 5.04 -0.64 -16.94
C PRO A 118 6.30 -1.23 -16.28
N MET A 119 6.14 -2.12 -15.30
CA MET A 119 7.24 -2.74 -14.57
C MET A 119 7.71 -4.06 -15.21
N PRO A 120 9.03 -4.29 -15.36
CA PRO A 120 9.53 -5.56 -15.85
C PRO A 120 9.33 -6.67 -14.82
N ILE A 121 8.76 -7.80 -15.25
CA ILE A 121 8.51 -8.97 -14.40
C ILE A 121 9.45 -10.09 -14.80
N TYR A 122 10.18 -10.63 -13.83
CA TYR A 122 11.09 -11.75 -14.02
C TYR A 122 10.66 -12.96 -13.21
N TYR A 123 10.54 -14.10 -13.86
CA TYR A 123 10.37 -15.41 -13.24
C TYR A 123 11.74 -16.08 -13.17
N ARG A 124 12.24 -16.33 -11.96
CA ARG A 124 13.56 -16.93 -11.71
C ARG A 124 13.37 -18.30 -11.07
N TYR A 125 13.79 -19.35 -11.76
CA TYR A 125 13.64 -20.74 -11.30
C TYR A 125 14.94 -21.30 -10.75
N TYR A 126 14.87 -21.96 -9.60
CA TYR A 126 16.00 -22.57 -8.90
C TYR A 126 15.68 -24.04 -8.62
N PHE A 127 16.32 -24.94 -9.35
CA PHE A 127 16.08 -26.38 -9.25
C PHE A 127 16.89 -27.02 -8.13
N PHE A 128 16.29 -28.00 -7.47
CA PHE A 128 16.99 -28.89 -6.55
C PHE A 128 17.49 -30.11 -7.31
N ASN A 129 18.71 -30.04 -7.82
CA ASN A 129 19.32 -31.10 -8.59
C ASN A 129 19.81 -32.24 -7.68
N ILE A 130 19.34 -33.45 -7.94
CA ILE A 130 19.63 -34.63 -7.13
C ILE A 130 20.99 -35.21 -7.51
N THR A 131 21.88 -35.41 -6.53
CA THR A 131 23.24 -35.91 -6.79
C THR A 131 23.40 -37.41 -6.56
N ASN A 132 22.53 -38.04 -5.78
CA ASN A 132 22.61 -39.46 -5.40
C ASN A 132 21.39 -40.29 -5.80
N ALA A 133 20.76 -39.99 -6.94
CA ALA A 133 19.53 -40.65 -7.42
C ALA A 133 19.59 -42.20 -7.38
N ALA A 134 20.69 -42.78 -7.87
CA ALA A 134 20.87 -44.23 -7.90
C ALA A 134 20.95 -44.87 -6.50
N GLU A 135 21.53 -44.18 -5.51
CA GLU A 135 21.62 -44.68 -4.14
C GLU A 135 20.25 -44.66 -3.45
N ILE A 136 19.45 -43.63 -3.72
CA ILE A 136 18.07 -43.51 -3.22
C ILE A 136 17.24 -44.68 -3.73
N GLU A 137 17.30 -44.98 -5.03
CA GLU A 137 16.53 -46.09 -5.62
C GLU A 137 16.99 -47.47 -5.15
N ARG A 138 18.31 -47.68 -5.01
CA ARG A 138 18.87 -49.00 -4.65
C ARG A 138 18.76 -49.33 -3.17
N SER A 139 18.95 -48.33 -2.30
CA SER A 139 19.17 -48.55 -0.86
C SER A 139 18.28 -47.71 0.06
N GLY A 140 17.50 -46.77 -0.50
CA GLY A 140 16.72 -45.82 0.29
C GLY A 140 17.58 -44.78 1.00
N ALA A 141 18.73 -44.44 0.42
CA ALA A 141 19.62 -43.42 0.95
C ALA A 141 18.90 -42.07 1.10
N LYS A 142 19.36 -41.26 2.05
CA LYS A 142 18.84 -39.90 2.24
C LYS A 142 19.09 -39.06 0.98
N PRO A 143 18.06 -38.38 0.43
CA PRO A 143 18.23 -37.49 -0.70
C PRO A 143 19.25 -36.38 -0.46
N LEU A 144 20.19 -36.23 -1.39
CA LEU A 144 21.14 -35.12 -1.46
C LEU A 144 20.79 -34.24 -2.66
N VAL A 145 20.49 -32.97 -2.41
CA VAL A 145 20.18 -32.01 -3.47
C VAL A 145 21.13 -30.82 -3.46
N LYS A 146 21.41 -30.29 -4.64
CA LYS A 146 22.15 -29.05 -4.86
C LYS A 146 21.26 -28.06 -5.62
N GLU A 147 21.14 -26.84 -5.10
CA GLU A 147 20.45 -25.75 -5.79
C GLU A 147 21.20 -25.37 -7.08
N ILE A 148 20.45 -25.21 -8.18
CA ILE A 148 20.94 -24.74 -9.48
C ILE A 148 19.94 -23.73 -10.04
N GLY A 149 20.39 -22.48 -10.16
CA GLY A 149 19.61 -21.38 -10.71
C GLY A 149 20.34 -20.05 -10.53
N PRO A 150 19.72 -18.93 -10.93
CA PRO A 150 18.40 -18.87 -11.54
C PRO A 150 18.40 -19.25 -13.04
N PHE A 151 17.29 -19.82 -13.51
CA PHE A 151 16.88 -19.76 -14.92
C PHE A 151 15.83 -18.67 -15.03
N THR A 152 16.17 -17.58 -15.70
CA THR A 152 15.40 -16.33 -15.69
C THR A 152 14.60 -16.17 -16.98
N TYR A 153 13.30 -15.90 -16.83
CA TYR A 153 12.39 -15.58 -17.91
C TYR A 153 11.77 -14.20 -17.67
N ARG A 154 11.79 -13.33 -18.68
CA ARG A 154 11.03 -12.09 -18.69
C ARG A 154 9.59 -12.39 -19.07
N SER A 155 8.65 -11.92 -18.26
CA SER A 155 7.22 -12.10 -18.50
C SER A 155 6.58 -10.79 -18.98
N PHE A 156 5.72 -10.90 -19.99
CA PHE A 156 4.91 -9.81 -20.51
C PHE A 156 3.45 -10.13 -20.27
N TRP A 157 2.76 -9.24 -19.55
CA TRP A 157 1.38 -9.41 -19.14
C TRP A 157 0.52 -8.45 -19.94
N SER A 158 -0.54 -8.95 -20.55
CA SER A 158 -1.49 -8.14 -21.32
C SER A 158 -2.91 -8.53 -20.96
N LYS A 159 -3.73 -7.56 -20.56
CA LYS A 159 -5.16 -7.76 -20.33
C LYS A 159 -5.94 -7.55 -21.62
N ASN A 160 -6.72 -8.54 -22.00
CA ASN A 160 -7.56 -8.56 -23.20
C ASN A 160 -9.01 -8.85 -22.83
N ALA A 161 -9.92 -8.73 -23.82
CA ALA A 161 -11.36 -8.96 -23.63
C ALA A 161 -11.94 -8.14 -22.46
N ILE A 162 -11.61 -6.85 -22.44
CA ILE A 162 -12.00 -5.92 -21.39
C ILE A 162 -13.45 -5.49 -21.61
N GLU A 163 -14.31 -5.71 -20.63
CA GLU A 163 -15.73 -5.36 -20.65
C GLU A 163 -16.14 -4.64 -19.36
N TYR A 164 -16.76 -3.48 -19.49
CA TYR A 164 -17.21 -2.64 -18.39
C TYR A 164 -18.67 -2.87 -18.04
N HIS A 165 -18.97 -2.92 -16.74
CA HIS A 165 -20.32 -3.21 -16.24
C HIS A 165 -20.91 -2.03 -15.47
N PRO A 166 -22.25 -1.79 -15.54
CA PRO A 166 -22.92 -0.69 -14.84
C PRO A 166 -22.80 -0.72 -13.30
N ASN A 167 -22.47 -1.87 -12.73
CA ASN A 167 -22.25 -2.05 -11.29
C ASN A 167 -20.88 -1.51 -10.81
N GLY A 168 -20.04 -0.95 -11.70
CA GLY A 168 -18.70 -0.46 -11.35
C GLY A 168 -17.65 -1.57 -11.30
N THR A 169 -17.83 -2.61 -12.11
CA THR A 169 -16.85 -3.70 -12.27
C THR A 169 -16.35 -3.79 -13.71
N VAL A 170 -15.19 -4.42 -13.90
CA VAL A 170 -14.57 -4.68 -15.19
C VAL A 170 -14.19 -6.15 -15.29
N SER A 171 -14.54 -6.78 -16.41
CA SER A 171 -14.15 -8.14 -16.74
C SER A 171 -12.97 -8.16 -17.70
N PHE A 172 -12.02 -9.06 -17.50
CA PHE A 172 -10.84 -9.20 -18.38
C PHE A 172 -10.23 -10.60 -18.29
N ARG A 173 -9.40 -10.93 -19.29
CA ARG A 173 -8.48 -12.08 -19.28
C ARG A 173 -7.05 -11.58 -19.34
N GLU A 174 -6.21 -12.02 -18.43
CA GLU A 174 -4.80 -11.66 -18.42
C GLU A 174 -3.95 -12.76 -19.07
N ARG A 175 -3.31 -12.43 -20.19
CA ARG A 175 -2.41 -13.32 -20.92
C ARG A 175 -0.97 -13.05 -20.51
N LYS A 176 -0.22 -14.13 -20.20
CA LYS A 176 1.18 -14.07 -19.75
C LYS A 176 2.09 -14.79 -20.76
N VAL A 177 3.06 -14.07 -21.32
CA VAL A 177 4.05 -14.60 -22.26
C VAL A 177 5.43 -14.57 -21.63
N LEU A 178 6.19 -15.65 -21.70
CA LEU A 178 7.52 -15.76 -21.12
C LEU A 178 8.61 -15.90 -22.19
N HIS A 179 9.69 -15.13 -22.03
CA HIS A 179 10.88 -15.18 -22.86
C HIS A 179 12.12 -15.41 -21.99
N PHE A 180 12.94 -16.41 -22.35
CA PHE A 180 14.17 -16.71 -21.63
C PHE A 180 15.18 -15.56 -21.75
N VAL A 181 15.89 -15.25 -20.66
CA VAL A 181 16.91 -14.19 -20.59
C VAL A 181 18.24 -14.83 -20.20
N PRO A 182 19.10 -15.17 -21.18
CA PRO A 182 20.37 -15.86 -20.93
C PRO A 182 21.31 -15.08 -20.00
N GLU A 183 21.32 -13.75 -20.11
CA GLU A 183 22.26 -12.88 -19.40
C GLU A 183 21.98 -12.83 -17.89
N LEU A 184 20.72 -13.04 -17.50
CA LEU A 184 20.27 -13.13 -16.10
C LEU A 184 20.16 -14.57 -15.59
N SER A 185 20.66 -15.54 -16.36
CA SER A 185 20.56 -16.96 -16.04
C SER A 185 21.92 -17.58 -15.78
N VAL A 186 21.99 -18.56 -14.88
CA VAL A 186 23.24 -19.27 -14.54
C VAL A 186 23.77 -20.12 -15.70
N ALA A 187 22.87 -20.58 -16.58
CA ALA A 187 23.17 -21.39 -17.74
C ALA A 187 22.00 -21.34 -18.75
N SER A 188 22.24 -21.81 -19.97
CA SER A 188 21.17 -22.04 -20.96
C SER A 188 20.14 -23.05 -20.44
N ASP A 189 18.85 -22.74 -20.62
CA ASP A 189 17.73 -23.58 -20.19
C ASP A 189 17.53 -24.83 -21.08
N THR A 190 18.11 -24.85 -22.28
CA THR A 190 18.09 -26.00 -23.19
C THR A 190 19.30 -26.92 -23.04
N GLU A 191 20.43 -26.40 -22.58
CA GLU A 191 21.68 -27.17 -22.46
C GLU A 191 21.90 -27.70 -21.05
N ARG A 192 21.48 -26.95 -20.02
CA ARG A 192 21.71 -27.38 -18.63
C ARG A 192 20.77 -28.53 -18.26
N ILE A 193 21.34 -29.72 -18.19
CA ILE A 193 20.65 -30.94 -17.77
C ILE A 193 20.51 -30.99 -16.25
N LEU A 194 19.35 -31.38 -15.73
CA LEU A 194 19.01 -31.46 -14.33
C LEU A 194 18.38 -32.81 -14.02
N THR A 195 18.70 -33.38 -12.86
CA THR A 195 18.07 -34.60 -12.35
C THR A 195 17.08 -34.25 -11.25
N THR A 196 15.80 -34.58 -11.46
CA THR A 196 14.71 -34.30 -10.53
C THR A 196 13.74 -35.50 -10.43
N VAL A 197 12.74 -35.41 -9.56
CA VAL A 197 11.72 -36.44 -9.39
C VAL A 197 10.91 -36.63 -10.69
N ASN A 198 10.61 -37.88 -11.03
CA ASN A 198 9.69 -38.22 -12.10
C ASN A 198 8.25 -37.84 -11.68
N GLY A 199 7.82 -36.63 -12.03
CA GLY A 199 6.50 -36.11 -11.71
C GLY A 199 5.36 -37.03 -12.17
N PRO A 200 5.28 -37.39 -13.47
CA PRO A 200 4.27 -38.30 -14.02
C PRO A 200 4.18 -39.62 -13.28
N LEU A 201 5.33 -40.28 -13.06
CA LEU A 201 5.36 -41.53 -12.33
C LEU A 201 4.84 -41.35 -10.90
N THR A 202 5.26 -40.30 -10.20
CA THR A 202 4.82 -40.05 -8.82
C THR A 202 3.30 -39.80 -8.74
N VAL A 203 2.75 -39.03 -9.67
CA VAL A 203 1.30 -38.81 -9.80
C VAL A 203 0.58 -40.11 -10.10
N THR A 204 1.05 -40.89 -11.07
CA THR A 204 0.48 -42.19 -11.44
C THR A 204 0.45 -43.13 -10.25
N LEU A 205 1.55 -43.28 -9.51
CA LEU A 205 1.62 -44.16 -8.34
C LEU A 205 0.67 -43.71 -7.21
N ALA A 206 0.52 -42.40 -6.99
CA ALA A 206 -0.40 -41.86 -5.98
C ALA A 206 -1.88 -42.10 -6.34
N LEU A 207 -2.25 -41.93 -7.61
CA LEU A 207 -3.62 -42.13 -8.09
C LEU A 207 -3.99 -43.61 -8.20
N LEU A 208 -3.03 -44.47 -8.57
CA LEU A 208 -3.23 -45.91 -8.67
C LEU A 208 -3.70 -46.56 -7.36
N GLN A 209 -3.40 -45.95 -6.21
CA GLN A 209 -3.83 -46.48 -4.92
C GLN A 209 -5.35 -46.52 -4.76
N LYS A 210 -6.09 -45.64 -5.46
CA LYS A 210 -7.57 -45.59 -5.47
C LYS A 210 -8.17 -46.21 -6.73
N ALA A 211 -7.36 -46.58 -7.72
CA ALA A 211 -7.85 -47.07 -8.99
C ALA A 211 -8.47 -48.50 -8.86
N PRO A 212 -9.51 -48.83 -9.63
CA PRO A 212 -10.03 -50.19 -9.73
C PRO A 212 -8.94 -51.19 -10.15
N LEU A 213 -9.03 -52.44 -9.71
CA LEU A 213 -8.00 -53.46 -9.97
C LEU A 213 -7.69 -53.66 -11.46
N VAL A 214 -8.70 -53.57 -12.33
CA VAL A 214 -8.54 -53.67 -13.79
C VAL A 214 -7.64 -52.54 -14.32
N VAL A 215 -7.96 -51.30 -13.96
CA VAL A 215 -7.15 -50.12 -14.34
C VAL A 215 -5.74 -50.24 -13.77
N ARG A 216 -5.62 -50.66 -12.50
CA ARG A 216 -4.34 -50.84 -11.84
C ARG A 216 -3.45 -51.86 -12.57
N ASN A 217 -3.99 -52.99 -13.00
CA ASN A 217 -3.23 -54.00 -13.74
C ASN A 217 -2.80 -53.49 -15.12
N ILE A 218 -3.66 -52.77 -15.86
CA ILE A 218 -3.31 -52.17 -17.15
C ILE A 218 -2.15 -51.20 -17.00
N VAL A 219 -2.22 -50.29 -16.03
CA VAL A 219 -1.17 -49.30 -15.83
C VAL A 219 0.13 -49.94 -15.31
N ILE A 220 0.06 -51.00 -14.50
CA ILE A 220 1.25 -51.76 -14.07
C ILE A 220 1.97 -52.42 -15.25
N LEU A 221 1.22 -52.99 -16.20
CA LEU A 221 1.80 -53.52 -17.45
C LEU A 221 2.46 -52.41 -18.29
N GLY A 222 1.85 -51.22 -18.31
CA GLY A 222 2.47 -50.03 -18.91
C GLY A 222 3.76 -49.62 -18.20
N LEU A 223 3.76 -49.59 -16.87
CA LEU A 223 4.92 -49.22 -16.03
C LEU A 223 6.12 -50.16 -16.22
N SER A 224 5.90 -51.45 -16.46
CA SER A 224 7.01 -52.37 -16.76
C SER A 224 7.73 -52.05 -18.08
N SER A 225 7.05 -51.34 -18.98
CA SER A 225 7.58 -50.89 -20.27
C SER A 225 8.27 -49.52 -20.19
N VAL A 226 8.16 -48.82 -19.05
CA VAL A 226 8.85 -47.55 -18.80
C VAL A 226 10.29 -47.84 -18.36
N SER A 227 11.25 -47.31 -19.11
CA SER A 227 12.68 -47.47 -18.86
C SER A 227 13.21 -46.57 -17.74
N GLU A 228 12.55 -45.43 -17.49
CA GLU A 228 12.98 -44.45 -16.49
C GLU A 228 12.50 -44.81 -15.08
N GLY A 229 13.35 -44.53 -14.09
CA GLY A 229 13.07 -44.75 -12.68
C GLY A 229 12.24 -43.62 -12.06
N MET A 230 12.36 -43.47 -10.74
CA MET A 230 11.72 -42.41 -9.97
C MET A 230 12.37 -41.05 -10.11
N PHE A 231 13.51 -40.99 -10.80
CA PHE A 231 14.20 -39.77 -11.15
C PHE A 231 14.38 -39.67 -12.67
N VAL A 232 14.14 -38.47 -13.19
CA VAL A 232 14.31 -38.13 -14.60
C VAL A 232 15.41 -37.10 -14.77
N THR A 233 16.10 -37.17 -15.91
CA THR A 233 17.20 -36.27 -16.23
C THR A 233 16.89 -35.57 -17.55
N ARG A 234 16.65 -34.26 -17.48
CA ARG A 234 16.14 -33.42 -18.58
C ARG A 234 16.67 -31.99 -18.47
N ASN A 235 16.59 -31.19 -19.53
CA ASN A 235 16.97 -29.77 -19.43
C ASN A 235 15.89 -28.93 -18.73
N ALA A 236 16.25 -27.72 -18.30
CA ALA A 236 15.34 -26.85 -17.55
C ALA A 236 14.09 -26.46 -18.35
N ARG A 237 14.21 -26.19 -19.66
CA ARG A 237 13.09 -25.78 -20.52
C ARG A 237 12.05 -26.89 -20.68
N GLU A 238 12.48 -28.13 -20.86
CA GLU A 238 11.61 -29.31 -20.92
C GLU A 238 10.90 -29.56 -19.59
N LEU A 239 11.61 -29.39 -18.47
CA LEU A 239 11.03 -29.56 -17.14
C LEU A 239 9.98 -28.47 -16.82
N LEU A 240 10.19 -27.23 -17.26
CA LEU A 240 9.30 -26.11 -16.98
C LEU A 240 8.13 -26.01 -17.96
N TYR A 241 8.39 -25.89 -19.27
CA TYR A 241 7.38 -25.43 -20.24
C TYR A 241 7.22 -26.33 -21.47
N ASP A 242 8.30 -26.70 -22.17
CA ASP A 242 8.23 -27.38 -23.49
C ASP A 242 7.68 -28.81 -23.38
N GLY A 243 7.92 -29.42 -22.22
CA GLY A 243 7.54 -30.77 -21.88
C GLY A 243 8.36 -31.85 -22.59
N TYR A 244 8.77 -32.84 -21.81
CA TYR A 244 9.41 -34.04 -22.32
C TYR A 244 8.37 -35.13 -22.63
N PRO A 245 8.58 -35.99 -23.63
CA PRO A 245 7.70 -37.11 -23.93
C PRO A 245 7.60 -38.08 -22.74
N GLU A 246 6.38 -38.44 -22.36
CA GLU A 246 6.12 -39.35 -21.24
C GLU A 246 4.87 -40.20 -21.51
N MET A 247 5.08 -41.51 -21.69
CA MET A 247 4.03 -42.50 -21.93
C MET A 247 2.98 -42.51 -20.81
N LEU A 248 3.39 -42.28 -19.56
CA LEU A 248 2.49 -42.32 -18.41
C LEU A 248 1.37 -41.28 -18.46
N THR A 249 1.60 -40.17 -19.16
CA THR A 249 0.58 -39.12 -19.34
C THR A 249 -0.62 -39.59 -20.15
N SER A 250 -0.43 -40.58 -21.05
CA SER A 250 -1.51 -41.18 -21.83
C SER A 250 -2.49 -41.99 -20.98
N PHE A 251 -2.08 -42.45 -19.79
CA PHE A 251 -2.97 -43.13 -18.83
C PHE A 251 -3.78 -42.16 -17.96
N GLY A 252 -3.54 -40.84 -18.05
CA GLY A 252 -4.23 -39.82 -17.26
C GLY A 252 -5.76 -39.98 -17.25
N PRO A 253 -6.43 -40.02 -18.43
CA PRO A 253 -7.89 -40.18 -18.51
C PRO A 253 -8.43 -41.48 -17.89
N LEU A 254 -7.63 -42.55 -17.87
CA LEU A 254 -7.99 -43.82 -17.23
C LEU A 254 -7.90 -43.74 -15.71
N LEU A 255 -6.97 -42.93 -15.18
CA LEU A 255 -6.78 -42.73 -13.74
C LEU A 255 -7.77 -41.72 -13.16
N SER A 256 -8.07 -40.65 -13.90
CA SER A 256 -9.08 -39.67 -13.52
C SER A 256 -9.56 -38.87 -14.73
N PRO A 257 -10.88 -38.69 -14.92
CA PRO A 257 -11.43 -37.94 -16.05
C PRO A 257 -11.13 -36.43 -15.97
N THR A 258 -10.71 -35.91 -14.82
CA THR A 258 -10.41 -34.48 -14.63
C THR A 258 -8.99 -34.11 -15.01
N ILE A 259 -8.09 -35.08 -15.24
CA ILE A 259 -6.70 -34.81 -15.63
C ILE A 259 -6.68 -34.28 -17.07
N PRO A 260 -6.07 -33.11 -17.33
CA PRO A 260 -5.97 -32.56 -18.66
C PRO A 260 -5.09 -33.44 -19.56
N ASN A 261 -5.47 -33.58 -20.82
CA ASN A 261 -4.66 -34.29 -21.81
C ASN A 261 -3.41 -33.45 -22.15
N MET A 262 -2.24 -33.91 -21.71
CA MET A 262 -0.98 -33.21 -21.95
C MET A 262 -0.33 -33.57 -23.31
N LYS A 263 -1.06 -34.20 -24.23
CA LYS A 263 -0.59 -34.61 -25.56
C LYS A 263 0.66 -35.49 -25.52
N GLY A 264 0.75 -36.39 -24.53
CA GLY A 264 1.88 -37.31 -24.38
C GLY A 264 3.16 -36.69 -23.82
N LYS A 265 3.10 -35.45 -23.31
CA LYS A 265 4.24 -34.74 -22.71
C LYS A 265 3.99 -34.39 -21.25
N PHE A 266 5.04 -34.16 -20.49
CA PHE A 266 4.96 -33.58 -19.15
C PHE A 266 5.91 -32.40 -18.97
N ALA A 267 5.42 -31.33 -18.36
CA ALA A 267 6.20 -30.29 -17.72
C ALA A 267 5.45 -29.78 -16.48
N TRP A 268 6.19 -29.20 -15.52
CA TRP A 268 5.60 -28.65 -14.30
C TRP A 268 4.65 -27.49 -14.57
N LEU A 269 4.93 -26.69 -15.60
CA LEU A 269 4.13 -25.54 -16.03
C LEU A 269 3.67 -25.71 -17.50
N TYR A 270 3.36 -26.95 -17.89
CA TYR A 270 2.94 -27.26 -19.26
C TYR A 270 1.71 -26.45 -19.67
N GLY A 271 1.79 -25.82 -20.85
CA GLY A 271 0.69 -25.01 -21.39
C GLY A 271 0.43 -23.68 -20.66
N LYS A 272 1.32 -23.27 -19.73
CA LYS A 272 1.22 -21.98 -19.03
C LYS A 272 1.91 -20.82 -19.74
N ASN A 273 2.81 -21.10 -20.68
CA ASN A 273 3.34 -20.06 -21.53
C ASN A 273 2.28 -19.66 -22.57
N ASN A 274 2.07 -18.35 -22.72
CA ASN A 274 1.17 -17.78 -23.72
C ASN A 274 -0.31 -18.14 -23.52
N SER A 275 -0.72 -18.36 -22.26
CA SER A 275 -2.09 -18.64 -21.84
C SER A 275 -2.65 -17.53 -20.95
N ASP A 276 -3.95 -17.59 -20.64
CA ASP A 276 -4.60 -16.77 -19.62
C ASP A 276 -5.02 -17.58 -18.38
N ASP A 277 -5.13 -16.89 -17.25
CA ASP A 277 -5.51 -17.49 -15.96
C ASP A 277 -7.03 -17.58 -15.75
N GLY A 278 -7.84 -17.32 -16.79
CA GLY A 278 -9.30 -17.30 -16.73
C GLY A 278 -9.90 -15.90 -16.80
N LEU A 279 -11.23 -15.83 -16.67
CA LEU A 279 -11.97 -14.58 -16.68
C LEU A 279 -12.09 -14.03 -15.25
N PHE A 280 -11.49 -12.88 -14.99
CA PHE A 280 -11.67 -12.13 -13.76
C PHE A 280 -12.71 -11.02 -13.96
N THR A 281 -13.54 -10.80 -12.96
CA THR A 281 -14.37 -9.60 -12.82
C THR A 281 -13.97 -8.93 -11.51
N VAL A 282 -13.47 -7.70 -11.61
CA VAL A 282 -12.97 -6.93 -10.45
C VAL A 282 -13.66 -5.58 -10.36
N HIS A 283 -13.67 -4.99 -9.17
CA HIS A 283 -14.12 -3.62 -8.97
C HIS A 283 -13.14 -2.61 -9.59
N THR A 284 -13.67 -1.60 -10.27
CA THR A 284 -12.84 -0.59 -10.96
C THR A 284 -12.18 0.40 -10.01
N GLY A 285 -12.71 0.56 -8.80
CA GLY A 285 -12.26 1.57 -7.84
C GLY A 285 -12.77 2.99 -8.10
N GLU A 286 -13.62 3.21 -9.11
CA GLU A 286 -14.12 4.55 -9.48
C GLU A 286 -14.99 5.19 -8.40
N ARG A 287 -15.88 4.41 -7.77
CA ARG A 287 -16.76 4.90 -6.68
C ARG A 287 -16.09 4.88 -5.33
N ASP A 288 -15.20 3.91 -5.12
CA ASP A 288 -14.47 3.70 -3.89
C ASP A 288 -13.12 3.06 -4.22
N HIS A 289 -12.06 3.85 -4.09
CA HIS A 289 -10.71 3.41 -4.39
C HIS A 289 -10.24 2.28 -3.49
N GLN A 290 -10.81 2.12 -2.29
CA GLN A 290 -10.43 1.03 -1.39
C GLN A 290 -10.85 -0.33 -1.95
N LEU A 291 -11.81 -0.38 -2.89
CA LEU A 291 -12.25 -1.60 -3.55
C LEU A 291 -11.49 -1.90 -4.84
N ILE A 292 -10.51 -1.08 -5.24
CA ILE A 292 -9.78 -1.27 -6.50
C ILE A 292 -9.21 -2.69 -6.62
N ASP A 293 -9.37 -3.30 -7.80
CA ASP A 293 -8.92 -4.65 -8.14
C ASP A 293 -9.45 -5.78 -7.23
N ARG A 294 -10.40 -5.48 -6.33
CA ARG A 294 -11.05 -6.51 -5.52
C ARG A 294 -11.89 -7.40 -6.42
N ILE A 295 -11.72 -8.71 -6.28
CA ILE A 295 -12.42 -9.70 -7.11
C ILE A 295 -13.90 -9.76 -6.71
N ASP A 296 -14.79 -9.52 -7.67
CA ASP A 296 -16.21 -9.85 -7.57
C ASP A 296 -16.43 -11.32 -7.97
N ARG A 297 -15.88 -11.73 -9.12
CA ARG A 297 -16.04 -13.09 -9.67
C ARG A 297 -14.79 -13.58 -10.37
N TYR A 298 -14.61 -14.89 -10.32
CA TYR A 298 -13.65 -15.63 -11.15
C TYR A 298 -14.38 -16.73 -11.92
N ASN A 299 -14.27 -16.71 -13.26
CA ASN A 299 -15.01 -17.58 -14.18
C ASN A 299 -16.53 -17.62 -13.88
N GLY A 300 -17.10 -16.44 -13.57
CA GLY A 300 -18.53 -16.27 -13.26
C GLY A 300 -18.95 -16.73 -11.85
N ARG A 301 -18.02 -17.23 -11.03
CA ARG A 301 -18.27 -17.77 -9.68
C ARG A 301 -17.66 -16.88 -8.60
N THR A 302 -18.30 -16.87 -7.43
CA THR A 302 -17.83 -16.20 -6.21
C THR A 302 -17.11 -17.17 -5.26
N GLU A 303 -17.26 -18.48 -5.50
CA GLU A 303 -16.61 -19.54 -4.74
C GLU A 303 -16.01 -20.59 -5.69
N ILE A 304 -14.84 -21.10 -5.34
CA ILE A 304 -14.26 -22.33 -5.90
C ILE A 304 -14.88 -23.56 -5.23
N SER A 305 -14.66 -24.75 -5.80
CA SER A 305 -15.29 -25.99 -5.32
C SER A 305 -14.27 -27.08 -4.97
N PHE A 306 -13.07 -26.70 -4.55
CA PHE A 306 -11.97 -27.63 -4.25
C PHE A 306 -11.97 -28.06 -2.78
N TRP A 307 -12.37 -27.17 -1.88
CA TRP A 307 -12.31 -27.37 -0.43
C TRP A 307 -13.67 -27.74 0.14
N LYS A 308 -13.77 -27.84 1.47
CA LYS A 308 -15.01 -28.20 2.16
C LYS A 308 -16.17 -27.30 1.72
N ASN A 309 -17.26 -27.90 1.25
CA ASN A 309 -18.46 -27.16 0.82
C ASN A 309 -19.01 -26.27 1.94
N GLY A 310 -19.42 -25.05 1.59
CA GLY A 310 -19.96 -24.06 2.54
C GLY A 310 -18.94 -23.50 3.53
N SER A 311 -17.64 -23.70 3.31
CA SER A 311 -16.58 -23.15 4.16
C SER A 311 -15.93 -21.90 3.54
N ASP A 312 -15.31 -21.07 4.37
CA ASP A 312 -14.60 -19.86 3.93
C ASP A 312 -13.41 -20.18 3.00
N CYS A 313 -12.83 -21.38 3.11
CA CYS A 313 -11.74 -21.86 2.26
C CYS A 313 -12.05 -21.80 0.75
N ASN A 314 -13.33 -21.91 0.38
CA ASN A 314 -13.76 -21.87 -1.01
C ASN A 314 -14.07 -20.46 -1.52
N ARG A 315 -14.07 -19.44 -0.67
CA ARG A 315 -14.40 -18.08 -1.09
C ARG A 315 -13.29 -17.47 -1.93
N ILE A 316 -13.70 -16.81 -3.02
CA ILE A 316 -12.83 -15.98 -3.83
C ILE A 316 -12.94 -14.56 -3.27
N GLN A 317 -11.91 -14.11 -2.58
CA GLN A 317 -11.84 -12.79 -1.94
C GLN A 317 -10.42 -12.22 -2.08
N GLY A 318 -10.31 -10.90 -1.91
CA GLY A 318 -9.05 -10.17 -2.09
C GLY A 318 -8.89 -9.61 -3.51
N SER A 319 -7.69 -9.14 -3.79
CA SER A 319 -7.27 -8.65 -5.10
C SER A 319 -6.67 -9.77 -5.96
N THR A 320 -6.35 -9.46 -7.22
CA THR A 320 -5.86 -10.45 -8.20
C THR A 320 -4.37 -10.77 -8.02
N ASP A 321 -3.54 -10.54 -9.03
CA ASP A 321 -2.10 -10.80 -9.03
C ASP A 321 -1.28 -9.74 -8.24
N GLY A 322 -1.97 -8.86 -7.51
CA GLY A 322 -1.37 -7.90 -6.59
C GLY A 322 -0.73 -6.70 -7.26
N GLN A 323 -1.20 -6.29 -8.45
CA GLN A 323 -0.79 -5.03 -9.10
C GLN A 323 -1.33 -3.83 -8.32
N PHE A 324 -2.61 -3.91 -7.97
CA PHE A 324 -3.25 -3.10 -6.95
C PHE A 324 -3.77 -4.03 -5.86
N VAL A 325 -3.79 -3.55 -4.62
CA VAL A 325 -4.36 -4.29 -3.50
C VAL A 325 -5.37 -3.44 -2.75
N SER A 326 -6.52 -4.04 -2.47
CA SER A 326 -7.53 -3.47 -1.59
C SER A 326 -7.07 -3.67 -0.14
N ILE A 327 -6.70 -2.57 0.54
CA ILE A 327 -6.33 -2.59 1.96
C ILE A 327 -7.48 -1.99 2.77
N PRO A 328 -8.38 -2.83 3.32
CA PRO A 328 -9.45 -2.34 4.18
C PRO A 328 -8.91 -1.87 5.54
N ASP A 329 -9.44 -0.76 6.03
CA ASP A 329 -9.12 -0.23 7.36
C ASP A 329 -10.06 -0.87 8.42
N ASN A 330 -9.68 -2.05 8.90
CA ASN A 330 -10.51 -2.89 9.77
C ASN A 330 -10.18 -2.75 11.27
N GLY A 331 -9.34 -1.81 11.69
CA GLY A 331 -8.98 -1.59 13.10
C GLY A 331 -8.01 -2.62 13.72
N ASP A 332 -7.96 -3.86 13.23
CA ASP A 332 -7.06 -4.94 13.70
C ASP A 332 -5.66 -4.93 13.02
N GLY A 333 -5.23 -3.77 12.55
CA GLY A 333 -4.01 -3.59 11.77
C GLY A 333 -4.23 -3.81 10.27
N LYS A 334 -3.32 -3.24 9.45
CA LYS A 334 -3.42 -3.26 8.00
C LYS A 334 -3.12 -4.67 7.46
N SER A 335 -4.08 -5.26 6.76
CA SER A 335 -3.92 -6.54 6.06
C SER A 335 -4.74 -6.54 4.77
N PHE A 336 -4.33 -7.37 3.81
CA PHE A 336 -5.09 -7.60 2.57
C PHE A 336 -5.05 -9.08 2.18
N GLU A 337 -5.91 -9.48 1.27
CA GLU A 337 -5.96 -10.84 0.73
C GLU A 337 -5.65 -10.82 -0.77
N LEU A 338 -4.97 -11.86 -1.26
CA LEU A 338 -4.80 -12.13 -2.70
C LEU A 338 -5.34 -13.50 -3.04
N PHE A 339 -6.04 -13.63 -4.16
CA PHE A 339 -6.45 -14.91 -4.70
C PHE A 339 -5.70 -15.21 -6.00
N HIS A 340 -5.05 -16.38 -6.06
CA HIS A 340 -4.35 -16.83 -7.27
C HIS A 340 -4.90 -18.20 -7.72
N PRO A 341 -5.41 -18.32 -8.97
CA PRO A 341 -6.03 -19.56 -9.47
C PRO A 341 -5.13 -20.80 -9.36
N GLU A 342 -3.81 -20.64 -9.58
CA GLU A 342 -2.88 -21.77 -9.52
C GLU A 342 -2.63 -22.31 -8.11
N ILE A 343 -2.78 -21.48 -7.08
CA ILE A 343 -2.62 -21.85 -5.66
C ILE A 343 -3.95 -22.38 -5.10
N CYS A 344 -5.06 -22.02 -5.77
CA CYS A 344 -6.40 -22.51 -5.51
C CYS A 344 -6.95 -22.09 -4.13
N ARG A 345 -6.46 -20.99 -3.57
CA ARG A 345 -6.96 -20.37 -2.34
C ARG A 345 -6.53 -18.90 -2.29
N LYS A 346 -7.14 -18.17 -1.37
CA LYS A 346 -6.66 -16.85 -0.96
C LYS A 346 -5.48 -16.97 0.03
N ILE A 347 -4.58 -16.00 -0.03
CA ILE A 347 -3.46 -15.79 0.89
C ILE A 347 -3.66 -14.44 1.57
N ARG A 348 -3.61 -14.41 2.89
CA ARG A 348 -3.65 -13.17 3.67
C ARG A 348 -2.25 -12.61 3.83
N PHE A 349 -2.11 -11.30 3.70
CA PHE A 349 -0.87 -10.56 3.91
C PHE A 349 -1.03 -9.60 5.08
N VAL A 350 -0.02 -9.54 5.94
CA VAL A 350 0.03 -8.69 7.13
C VAL A 350 1.22 -7.73 7.03
N GLN A 351 1.04 -6.53 7.59
CA GLN A 351 2.09 -5.52 7.58
C GLN A 351 3.29 -5.97 8.43
N ASP A 352 4.50 -5.82 7.89
CA ASP A 352 5.74 -6.04 8.62
C ASP A 352 6.12 -4.77 9.40
N HIS A 353 5.66 -4.66 10.64
CA HIS A 353 5.91 -3.49 11.50
C HIS A 353 7.40 -3.26 11.84
N LYS A 354 8.26 -4.26 11.63
CA LYS A 354 9.71 -4.11 11.84
C LYS A 354 10.39 -3.38 10.69
N PHE A 355 9.70 -3.26 9.55
CA PHE A 355 10.22 -2.59 8.37
C PHE A 355 10.05 -1.07 8.49
N ASN A 356 11.14 -0.33 8.34
CA ASN A 356 11.12 1.12 8.27
C ASN A 356 11.36 1.58 6.83
N SER A 357 10.36 2.22 6.23
CA SER A 357 10.40 2.66 4.82
C SER A 357 11.26 3.89 4.58
N SER A 358 11.62 4.64 5.63
CA SER A 358 12.44 5.86 5.52
C SER A 358 13.87 5.62 5.04
N THR A 359 14.33 4.37 5.03
CA THR A 359 15.66 3.96 4.52
C THR A 359 15.66 3.61 3.04
N PHE A 360 14.51 3.60 2.38
CA PHE A 360 14.38 3.11 1.01
C PHE A 360 14.34 4.22 -0.04
N ARG A 361 15.07 4.02 -1.14
CA ARG A 361 15.10 4.93 -2.30
C ARG A 361 15.04 4.15 -3.60
N PHE A 362 14.22 4.60 -4.54
CA PHE A 362 14.24 4.11 -5.92
C PHE A 362 15.40 4.79 -6.67
N MET A 363 16.07 4.08 -7.59
CA MET A 363 17.11 4.68 -8.44
C MET A 363 16.53 5.86 -9.24
N GLY A 364 17.36 6.78 -9.70
CA GLY A 364 16.93 7.78 -10.68
C GLY A 364 17.11 7.29 -12.11
N PRO A 365 16.43 7.89 -13.11
CA PRO A 365 16.44 7.45 -14.51
C PRO A 365 17.85 7.48 -15.17
N ASN A 366 18.81 8.20 -14.57
CA ASN A 366 20.16 8.37 -15.11
C ASN A 366 21.21 7.38 -14.57
N VAL A 367 20.82 6.39 -13.76
CA VAL A 367 21.77 5.36 -13.29
C VAL A 367 21.70 4.15 -14.22
N SER A 368 22.50 4.19 -15.29
CA SER A 368 22.74 3.07 -16.19
C SER A 368 23.67 2.00 -15.59
N GLN A 369 23.46 1.63 -14.32
CA GLN A 369 24.11 0.43 -13.80
C GLN A 369 23.16 -0.76 -13.99
N PRO A 370 23.67 -1.86 -14.58
CA PRO A 370 22.87 -3.04 -14.76
C PRO A 370 22.43 -3.55 -13.38
N LEU A 371 21.18 -4.00 -13.28
CA LEU A 371 20.53 -4.63 -12.12
C LEU A 371 21.21 -5.97 -11.75
N TYR A 372 22.55 -6.00 -11.64
CA TYR A 372 23.39 -7.16 -11.94
C TYR A 372 24.33 -7.63 -10.83
N ASP A 373 24.54 -6.90 -9.76
CA ASP A 373 25.32 -7.41 -8.63
C ASP A 373 24.39 -7.64 -7.44
N HIS A 374 23.94 -8.88 -7.25
CA HIS A 374 23.69 -9.54 -5.95
C HIS A 374 23.25 -10.99 -6.21
N ILE A 375 24.20 -11.77 -6.74
CA ILE A 375 24.09 -13.24 -6.89
C ILE A 375 24.25 -13.96 -5.55
N ASP A 376 24.76 -13.29 -4.51
CA ASP A 376 24.83 -13.82 -3.16
C ASP A 376 23.95 -12.98 -2.24
N GLY A 377 22.93 -13.62 -1.65
CA GLY A 377 21.91 -12.98 -0.80
C GLY A 377 22.39 -12.43 0.54
N ASN A 378 23.47 -11.65 0.53
CA ASN A 378 24.05 -10.94 1.66
C ASN A 378 24.01 -9.42 1.43
N VAL A 379 22.87 -8.85 1.02
CA VAL A 379 22.58 -7.43 1.26
C VAL A 379 21.08 -7.29 1.49
N PRO A 380 20.62 -6.63 2.58
CA PRO A 380 19.23 -6.24 2.71
C PRO A 380 18.86 -5.41 1.49
N MET A 381 17.66 -5.64 0.98
CA MET A 381 16.85 -4.71 0.19
C MET A 381 17.52 -3.30 0.18
N ILE A 382 18.10 -2.90 -0.96
CA ILE A 382 19.25 -1.97 -1.02
C ILE A 382 18.94 -0.58 -0.42
N ASP A 383 19.67 -0.19 0.63
CA ASP A 383 19.75 1.19 1.13
C ASP A 383 20.71 2.00 0.24
N TYR A 384 20.15 2.83 -0.65
CA TYR A 384 20.89 3.75 -1.51
C TYR A 384 21.08 5.12 -0.85
N SER A 385 21.46 5.15 0.43
CA SER A 385 21.86 6.34 1.19
C SER A 385 23.11 7.01 0.60
N GLY A 386 23.00 7.63 -0.57
CA GLY A 386 24.09 8.39 -1.18
C GLY A 386 23.88 8.94 -2.59
N ARG A 387 22.90 8.45 -3.37
CA ARG A 387 22.72 8.88 -4.77
C ARG A 387 21.27 9.20 -5.08
N GLY A 388 20.86 10.45 -4.88
CA GLY A 388 19.77 11.14 -5.61
C GLY A 388 18.38 10.47 -5.75
N GLY A 389 18.10 9.36 -5.07
CA GLY A 389 16.85 8.62 -5.25
C GLY A 389 15.66 9.28 -4.58
N VAL A 390 14.50 9.12 -5.22
CA VAL A 390 13.18 9.56 -4.75
C VAL A 390 12.82 8.82 -3.45
N ARG A 391 12.45 9.56 -2.40
CA ARG A 391 11.92 8.99 -1.16
C ARG A 391 10.41 8.89 -1.30
N PHE A 392 9.92 7.67 -1.40
CA PHE A 392 8.49 7.43 -1.52
C PHE A 392 8.01 6.51 -0.40
N PRO A 393 6.98 6.87 0.37
CA PRO A 393 6.51 6.06 1.49
C PRO A 393 5.80 4.80 0.96
N PHE A 394 6.28 3.63 1.38
CA PHE A 394 5.60 2.36 1.14
C PHE A 394 5.64 1.50 2.39
N GLU A 395 4.74 0.53 2.46
CA GLU A 395 4.64 -0.41 3.56
C GLU A 395 5.01 -1.81 3.05
N LYS A 396 5.78 -2.56 3.84
CA LYS A 396 6.13 -3.94 3.52
C LYS A 396 5.06 -4.87 4.10
N TYR A 397 4.59 -5.78 3.28
CA TYR A 397 3.68 -6.84 3.64
C TYR A 397 4.31 -8.21 3.38
N VAL A 398 4.02 -9.16 4.26
CA VAL A 398 4.44 -10.56 4.13
C VAL A 398 3.20 -11.44 4.30
N PRO A 399 3.16 -12.64 3.72
CA PRO A 399 2.04 -13.53 3.98
C PRO A 399 1.94 -13.83 5.48
N ASP A 400 0.71 -13.95 5.95
CA ASP A 400 0.39 -14.32 7.33
C ASP A 400 1.14 -15.62 7.70
N PRO A 401 1.88 -15.66 8.82
CA PRO A 401 2.60 -16.87 9.26
C PRO A 401 1.72 -18.13 9.28
N ASP A 402 0.42 -17.96 9.55
CA ASP A 402 -0.53 -19.06 9.64
C ASP A 402 -1.09 -19.55 8.29
N THR A 403 -0.70 -18.91 7.18
CA THR A 403 -1.14 -19.28 5.83
C THR A 403 -0.86 -20.76 5.52
N PHE A 404 0.32 -21.25 5.90
CA PHE A 404 0.75 -22.65 5.69
C PHE A 404 0.82 -23.46 6.99
N SER A 405 0.26 -22.96 8.09
CA SER A 405 0.15 -23.71 9.34
C SER A 405 -0.80 -24.90 9.17
N SER A 406 -0.46 -26.02 9.81
CA SER A 406 -1.32 -27.19 9.88
C SER A 406 -2.57 -26.90 10.71
N VAL A 407 -3.57 -27.78 10.62
CA VAL A 407 -4.81 -27.64 11.41
C VAL A 407 -4.57 -27.72 12.92
N ASP A 408 -3.51 -28.41 13.34
CA ASP A 408 -3.17 -28.55 14.77
C ASP A 408 -2.66 -27.23 15.35
N ASP A 409 -1.89 -26.47 14.55
CA ASP A 409 -1.32 -25.18 14.95
C ASP A 409 -2.28 -24.02 14.66
N TYR A 410 -3.08 -24.12 13.59
CA TYR A 410 -4.06 -23.11 13.17
C TYR A 410 -5.39 -23.74 12.72
N PRO A 411 -6.35 -23.96 13.65
CA PRO A 411 -7.63 -24.63 13.37
C PRO A 411 -8.49 -24.06 12.23
N PRO A 412 -8.46 -22.75 11.90
CA PRO A 412 -9.19 -22.22 10.74
C PRO A 412 -8.78 -22.86 9.40
N ASN A 413 -7.56 -23.39 9.28
CA ASN A 413 -7.13 -24.14 8.09
C ASN A 413 -7.78 -25.53 7.97
N SER A 414 -8.63 -25.95 8.90
CA SER A 414 -9.32 -27.26 8.89
C SER A 414 -10.19 -27.54 7.66
N CYS A 415 -10.66 -26.50 6.95
CA CYS A 415 -11.42 -26.69 5.72
C CYS A 415 -10.57 -27.07 4.51
N TYR A 416 -9.24 -26.95 4.61
CA TYR A 416 -8.30 -27.41 3.61
C TYR A 416 -7.92 -28.88 3.87
N GLY A 417 -8.50 -29.79 3.08
CA GLY A 417 -8.29 -31.23 3.24
C GLY A 417 -7.47 -31.84 2.11
N SER A 418 -6.62 -32.81 2.43
CA SER A 418 -5.85 -33.57 1.43
C SER A 418 -6.74 -34.51 0.59
N LYS A 419 -6.48 -34.57 -0.72
CA LYS A 419 -7.03 -35.61 -1.62
C LYS A 419 -6.09 -36.82 -1.77
N ILE A 420 -4.86 -36.69 -1.27
CA ILE A 420 -3.82 -37.71 -1.38
C ILE A 420 -4.26 -38.96 -0.61
N THR A 421 -4.08 -40.11 -1.25
CA THR A 421 -4.34 -41.40 -0.63
C THR A 421 -3.11 -41.85 0.14
N PRO A 422 -3.25 -42.33 1.38
CA PRO A 422 -2.14 -42.94 2.08
C PRO A 422 -1.78 -44.29 1.47
N SER A 423 -0.48 -44.55 1.35
CA SER A 423 0.06 -45.90 1.14
C SER A 423 -0.36 -46.78 2.32
N ARG A 424 -1.09 -47.89 2.06
CA ARG A 424 -1.35 -48.89 3.10
C ARG A 424 -0.05 -49.69 3.32
N PRO A 425 0.50 -49.79 4.53
CA PRO A 425 1.66 -50.63 4.77
C PRO A 425 1.29 -52.11 4.61
N GLU A 426 2.18 -52.90 4.00
CA GLU A 426 2.06 -54.37 4.00
C GLU A 426 2.39 -54.93 5.38
N LEU A 427 1.83 -56.10 5.71
CA LEU A 427 2.12 -56.81 6.97
C LEU A 427 3.64 -57.02 7.17
N GLY A 428 4.39 -57.25 6.09
CA GLY A 428 5.85 -57.37 6.12
C GLY A 428 6.57 -56.08 6.52
N ASP A 429 6.10 -54.91 6.08
CA ASP A 429 6.68 -53.61 6.46
C ASP A 429 6.40 -53.29 7.94
N LEU A 430 5.23 -53.67 8.46
CA LEU A 430 4.89 -53.61 9.89
C LEU A 430 5.76 -54.54 10.74
N LEU A 431 6.00 -55.76 10.28
CA LEU A 431 6.85 -56.72 11.00
C LEU A 431 8.33 -56.26 11.00
N LEU A 432 8.79 -55.63 9.91
CA LEU A 432 10.14 -55.06 9.82
C LEU A 432 10.31 -53.84 10.73
N SER A 433 9.31 -52.95 10.82
CA SER A 433 9.37 -51.79 11.72
C SER A 433 9.35 -52.24 13.18
N MET A 434 8.51 -53.21 13.55
CA MET A 434 8.50 -53.83 14.88
C MET A 434 9.84 -54.48 15.24
N ARG A 435 10.47 -55.17 14.28
CA ARG A 435 11.78 -55.81 14.48
C ARG A 435 12.92 -54.80 14.66
N GLN A 436 12.87 -53.67 13.96
CA GLN A 436 13.87 -52.60 14.07
C GLN A 436 13.69 -51.75 15.34
N GLN A 437 12.45 -51.50 15.78
CA GLN A 437 12.17 -50.84 17.06
C GLN A 437 12.75 -51.61 18.25
N ASN A 438 12.82 -52.94 18.14
CA ASN A 438 13.42 -53.82 19.14
C ASN A 438 14.96 -53.85 19.09
N GLN A 439 15.60 -53.28 18.06
CA GLN A 439 17.07 -53.16 17.97
C GLN A 439 17.52 -51.76 18.42
N ALA A 440 17.80 -51.61 19.71
CA ALA A 440 18.09 -50.34 20.39
C ALA A 440 19.31 -49.53 19.85
N ASN A 441 20.10 -50.05 18.91
CA ASN A 441 21.34 -49.42 18.41
C ASN A 441 21.38 -49.21 16.89
N ALA A 442 20.28 -49.44 16.16
CA ALA A 442 20.23 -49.12 14.73
C ALA A 442 19.70 -47.68 14.56
N ALA A 443 20.53 -46.78 14.05
CA ALA A 443 20.05 -45.46 13.59
C ALA A 443 18.79 -45.65 12.70
N PRO A 444 17.72 -44.86 12.89
CA PRO A 444 16.48 -45.10 12.18
C PRO A 444 16.73 -45.00 10.67
N ARG A 445 16.59 -46.13 9.97
CA ARG A 445 16.68 -46.22 8.50
C ARG A 445 15.52 -45.54 7.78
N PHE A 446 14.55 -44.99 8.51
CA PHE A 446 13.33 -44.43 7.95
C PHE A 446 13.27 -42.91 8.13
N PRO A 447 12.82 -42.18 7.10
CA PRO A 447 12.64 -40.74 7.17
C PRO A 447 11.64 -40.36 8.27
N ILE A 448 11.90 -39.23 8.95
CA ILE A 448 10.97 -38.64 9.92
C ILE A 448 9.74 -38.21 9.13
N ARG A 449 8.65 -38.99 9.19
CA ARG A 449 7.46 -38.71 8.38
C ARG A 449 6.94 -37.31 8.71
N PRO A 450 6.93 -36.37 7.75
CA PRO A 450 6.44 -35.02 7.99
C PRO A 450 4.91 -34.94 7.90
N PHE A 451 4.23 -36.08 8.01
CA PHE A 451 2.80 -36.24 7.94
C PHE A 451 2.34 -37.38 8.85
N SER A 452 1.09 -37.30 9.29
CA SER A 452 0.39 -38.32 10.05
C SER A 452 -0.90 -38.74 9.34
N TYR A 453 -1.53 -39.79 9.85
CA TYR A 453 -2.83 -40.24 9.37
C TYR A 453 -3.89 -39.93 10.42
N THR A 454 -4.98 -39.29 9.99
CA THR A 454 -6.17 -39.09 10.82
C THR A 454 -6.89 -40.42 11.07
N ARG A 455 -7.79 -40.48 12.07
CA ARG A 455 -8.65 -41.66 12.31
C ARG A 455 -9.49 -42.06 11.08
N ALA A 456 -9.82 -41.09 10.23
CA ALA A 456 -10.54 -41.31 8.98
C ALA A 456 -9.61 -41.74 7.81
N GLY A 457 -8.32 -42.00 8.07
CA GLY A 457 -7.35 -42.42 7.07
C GLY A 457 -6.94 -41.31 6.08
N ARG A 458 -7.15 -40.04 6.41
CA ARG A 458 -6.67 -38.91 5.59
C ARG A 458 -5.26 -38.51 5.99
N LEU A 459 -4.48 -38.10 5.00
CA LEU A 459 -3.14 -37.55 5.20
C LEU A 459 -3.22 -36.16 5.84
N HIS A 460 -2.38 -35.93 6.84
CA HIS A 460 -2.29 -34.69 7.58
C HIS A 460 -0.83 -34.25 7.63
N PHE A 461 -0.50 -33.11 7.02
CA PHE A 461 0.86 -32.59 6.96
C PHE A 461 1.18 -31.70 8.15
N LYS A 462 2.43 -31.74 8.61
CA LYS A 462 2.94 -30.76 9.58
C LYS A 462 3.06 -29.37 8.96
N SER A 463 3.07 -28.33 9.80
CA SER A 463 3.07 -26.93 9.39
C SER A 463 4.22 -26.54 8.45
N GLY A 464 3.92 -25.57 7.57
CA GLY A 464 4.80 -24.95 6.58
C GLY A 464 4.74 -25.54 5.18
N VAL A 465 3.76 -26.39 4.89
CA VAL A 465 3.44 -26.84 3.53
C VAL A 465 1.95 -26.73 3.25
N TRP A 466 1.63 -26.57 1.97
CA TRP A 466 0.27 -26.42 1.47
C TRP A 466 -0.04 -27.51 0.45
N ASP A 467 -1.09 -28.30 0.70
CA ASP A 467 -1.48 -29.41 -0.17
C ASP A 467 -2.40 -28.96 -1.30
N MET A 468 -1.91 -29.00 -2.55
CA MET A 468 -2.64 -28.59 -3.74
C MET A 468 -3.36 -29.76 -4.44
N SER A 469 -3.35 -30.97 -3.88
CA SER A 469 -3.91 -32.17 -4.51
C SER A 469 -5.38 -32.05 -4.87
N GLN A 470 -6.17 -31.23 -4.16
CA GLN A 470 -7.57 -31.00 -4.50
C GLN A 470 -7.74 -30.36 -5.88
N CYS A 471 -6.93 -29.34 -6.19
CA CYS A 471 -7.05 -28.59 -7.44
C CYS A 471 -6.05 -29.04 -8.53
N LYS A 472 -5.03 -29.83 -8.18
CA LYS A 472 -4.11 -30.48 -9.13
C LYS A 472 -4.51 -31.93 -9.41
N TYR A 473 -5.82 -32.18 -9.56
CA TYR A 473 -6.37 -33.46 -10.03
C TYR A 473 -5.96 -34.71 -9.21
N GLY A 474 -5.65 -34.55 -7.92
CA GLY A 474 -5.18 -35.61 -7.03
C GLY A 474 -3.67 -35.86 -7.08
N ALA A 475 -2.91 -35.08 -7.86
CA ALA A 475 -1.45 -35.11 -7.86
C ALA A 475 -0.91 -34.72 -6.47
N PRO A 476 0.12 -35.41 -5.94
CA PRO A 476 0.65 -35.16 -4.60
C PRO A 476 1.61 -33.95 -4.56
N VAL A 477 1.19 -32.81 -5.11
CA VAL A 477 1.99 -31.57 -5.20
C VAL A 477 1.73 -30.70 -3.98
N LEU A 478 2.81 -30.28 -3.33
CA LEU A 478 2.78 -29.42 -2.15
C LEU A 478 3.55 -28.11 -2.41
N LEU A 479 3.02 -27.00 -1.91
CA LEU A 479 3.67 -25.69 -1.95
C LEU A 479 4.32 -25.41 -0.59
N SER A 480 5.47 -24.74 -0.57
CA SER A 480 6.10 -24.24 0.66
C SER A 480 6.86 -22.95 0.38
N TYR A 481 7.45 -22.34 1.40
CA TYR A 481 8.53 -21.37 1.15
C TYR A 481 9.81 -22.09 0.69
N PRO A 482 10.72 -21.40 -0.02
CA PRO A 482 12.00 -21.96 -0.42
C PRO A 482 12.81 -22.53 0.75
N HIS A 483 13.47 -23.66 0.49
CA HIS A 483 14.20 -24.47 1.47
C HIS A 483 13.39 -24.85 2.72
N PHE A 484 12.06 -24.90 2.59
CA PHE A 484 11.15 -25.15 3.71
C PHE A 484 11.30 -24.11 4.85
N LEU A 485 11.54 -22.85 4.49
CA LEU A 485 11.50 -21.73 5.43
C LEU A 485 10.14 -21.72 6.17
N TYR A 486 10.18 -21.54 7.49
CA TYR A 486 9.02 -21.61 8.41
C TYR A 486 8.29 -22.96 8.48
N ALA A 487 8.80 -24.02 7.85
CA ALA A 487 8.22 -25.35 7.98
C ALA A 487 8.86 -26.16 9.10
N HIS A 488 8.10 -27.15 9.57
CA HIS A 488 8.55 -28.09 10.60
C HIS A 488 9.87 -28.78 10.18
N GLU A 489 10.79 -28.97 11.12
CA GLU A 489 12.18 -29.36 10.83
C GLU A 489 12.30 -30.70 10.09
N SER A 490 11.36 -31.62 10.32
CA SER A 490 11.25 -32.91 9.62
C SER A 490 11.34 -32.80 8.09
N TYR A 491 10.86 -31.72 7.47
CA TYR A 491 11.01 -31.54 6.03
C TYR A 491 12.48 -31.39 5.61
N ARG A 492 13.25 -30.61 6.37
CA ARG A 492 14.69 -30.34 6.13
C ARG A 492 15.57 -31.50 6.60
N GLU A 493 15.17 -32.21 7.65
CA GLU A 493 15.89 -33.38 8.15
C GLU A 493 15.85 -34.56 7.18
N ASN A 494 14.83 -34.65 6.32
CA ASN A 494 14.70 -35.72 5.33
C ASN A 494 15.47 -35.47 4.03
N VAL A 495 15.83 -34.23 3.72
CA VAL A 495 16.50 -33.87 2.46
C VAL A 495 17.74 -33.02 2.76
N ALA A 496 18.92 -33.55 2.50
CA ALA A 496 20.16 -32.81 2.69
C ALA A 496 20.34 -31.76 1.57
N GLY A 497 20.86 -30.59 1.95
CA GLY A 497 21.06 -29.45 1.05
C GLY A 497 20.08 -28.29 1.27
N MET A 498 19.08 -28.45 2.16
CA MET A 498 18.18 -27.37 2.54
C MET A 498 18.86 -26.32 3.43
N ARG A 499 18.79 -25.04 3.05
CA ARG A 499 19.39 -23.90 3.77
C ARG A 499 18.39 -22.73 3.81
N PRO A 500 17.38 -22.74 4.69
CA PRO A 500 16.41 -21.66 4.77
C PRO A 500 17.07 -20.36 5.26
N ASP A 501 16.70 -19.24 4.66
CA ASP A 501 17.21 -17.90 4.96
C ASP A 501 16.05 -16.92 4.73
N PRO A 502 15.53 -16.26 5.77
CA PRO A 502 14.44 -15.29 5.65
C PRO A 502 14.73 -14.17 4.63
N SER A 503 15.98 -13.71 4.52
CA SER A 503 16.33 -12.59 3.65
C SER A 503 16.18 -12.95 2.16
N ARG A 504 16.47 -14.21 1.82
CA ARG A 504 16.43 -14.76 0.46
C ARG A 504 15.12 -15.44 0.11
N HIS A 505 14.43 -16.03 1.09
CA HIS A 505 13.36 -16.99 0.85
C HIS A 505 11.99 -16.50 1.34
N GLN A 506 11.90 -15.36 2.04
CA GLN A 506 10.61 -14.79 2.43
C GLN A 506 9.91 -14.14 1.24
N PHE A 507 8.60 -14.38 1.09
CA PHE A 507 7.76 -13.59 0.19
C PHE A 507 7.47 -12.23 0.85
N SER A 508 7.77 -11.14 0.14
CA SER A 508 7.31 -9.80 0.50
C SER A 508 6.72 -9.01 -0.67
N MET A 509 5.80 -8.11 -0.36
CA MET A 509 5.27 -7.08 -1.25
C MET A 509 5.47 -5.70 -0.62
N LEU A 510 5.80 -4.72 -1.44
CA LEU A 510 5.97 -3.32 -1.07
C LEU A 510 4.80 -2.56 -1.68
N ILE A 511 3.96 -1.98 -0.83
CA ILE A 511 2.69 -1.39 -1.25
C ILE A 511 2.66 0.10 -0.88
N GLU A 512 2.23 0.95 -1.80
CA GLU A 512 1.89 2.34 -1.50
C GLU A 512 0.54 2.38 -0.75
N PRO A 513 0.49 2.94 0.47
CA PRO A 513 -0.67 2.77 1.35
C PRO A 513 -1.92 3.55 0.96
N ARG A 514 -1.85 4.57 0.10
CA ARG A 514 -3.02 5.40 -0.29
C ARG A 514 -3.76 4.82 -1.50
N THR A 515 -3.03 4.32 -2.49
CA THR A 515 -3.57 3.78 -3.75
C THR A 515 -3.62 2.26 -3.76
N GLY A 516 -2.89 1.60 -2.85
CA GLY A 516 -2.72 0.15 -2.86
C GLY A 516 -1.84 -0.34 -4.00
N SER A 517 -1.09 0.52 -4.68
CA SER A 517 -0.22 0.13 -5.80
C SER A 517 1.00 -0.65 -5.31
N ALA A 518 1.30 -1.76 -5.99
CA ALA A 518 2.52 -2.52 -5.71
C ALA A 518 3.75 -1.83 -6.30
N MET A 519 4.63 -1.36 -5.43
CA MET A 519 5.91 -0.75 -5.77
C MET A 519 6.98 -1.80 -6.05
N GLY A 520 6.89 -2.95 -5.40
CA GLY A 520 7.79 -4.07 -5.60
C GLY A 520 7.24 -5.37 -5.03
N THR A 521 7.39 -6.46 -5.77
CA THR A 521 6.89 -7.79 -5.39
C THR A 521 8.00 -8.81 -5.56
N TYR A 522 8.22 -9.59 -4.50
CA TYR A 522 9.18 -10.68 -4.44
C TYR A 522 8.45 -11.96 -4.02
N ALA A 523 7.65 -12.52 -4.94
CA ALA A 523 6.86 -13.70 -4.64
C ALA A 523 7.73 -14.96 -4.73
N ARG A 524 8.02 -15.56 -3.58
CA ARG A 524 8.97 -16.68 -3.45
C ARG A 524 8.27 -17.91 -2.94
N MET A 525 8.20 -18.95 -3.76
CA MET A 525 7.50 -20.20 -3.42
C MET A 525 8.23 -21.42 -3.98
N GLN A 526 8.08 -22.54 -3.30
CA GLN A 526 8.70 -23.82 -3.64
C GLN A 526 7.66 -24.87 -3.97
N ILE A 527 7.90 -25.58 -5.08
CA ILE A 527 7.10 -26.73 -5.49
C ILE A 527 7.78 -28.00 -4.99
N ASN A 528 6.98 -28.82 -4.32
CA ASN A 528 7.39 -30.10 -3.76
C ASN A 528 6.43 -31.19 -4.20
N VAL A 529 6.88 -32.44 -4.10
CA VAL A 529 6.09 -33.62 -4.40
C VAL A 529 6.21 -34.60 -3.26
N LEU A 530 5.10 -35.09 -2.73
CA LEU A 530 5.13 -36.23 -1.83
C LEU A 530 5.39 -37.50 -2.64
N VAL A 531 6.52 -38.13 -2.37
CA VAL A 531 6.86 -39.45 -2.89
C VAL A 531 6.32 -40.49 -1.92
N SER A 532 5.36 -41.29 -2.38
CA SER A 532 4.74 -42.37 -1.61
C SER A 532 5.17 -43.73 -2.14
N LYS A 533 5.32 -44.71 -1.24
CA LYS A 533 5.68 -46.09 -1.62
C LYS A 533 4.41 -46.93 -1.81
N PRO A 534 4.02 -47.29 -3.04
CA PRO A 534 3.00 -48.31 -3.23
C PRO A 534 3.60 -49.68 -2.88
N PRO A 535 3.03 -50.44 -1.94
CA PRO A 535 3.64 -51.68 -1.47
C PRO A 535 3.75 -52.77 -2.56
N TRP A 536 2.88 -52.71 -3.58
CA TRP A 536 2.80 -53.70 -4.65
C TRP A 536 3.79 -53.51 -5.82
N VAL A 537 4.62 -52.47 -5.83
CA VAL A 537 5.61 -52.25 -6.90
C VAL A 537 7.02 -52.51 -6.36
N SER A 538 7.51 -53.73 -6.56
CA SER A 538 8.83 -54.16 -6.04
C SER A 538 9.99 -53.27 -6.46
N ARG A 539 9.93 -52.66 -7.65
CA ARG A 539 10.95 -51.74 -8.18
C ARG A 539 11.20 -50.53 -7.26
N TYR A 540 10.19 -50.10 -6.50
CA TYR A 540 10.24 -48.88 -5.66
C TYR A 540 10.25 -49.20 -4.16
N ARG A 541 10.55 -50.45 -3.78
CA ARG A 541 10.48 -50.93 -2.39
C ARG A 541 11.37 -50.15 -1.41
N TYR A 542 12.50 -49.65 -1.88
CA TYR A 542 13.50 -48.96 -1.06
C TYR A 542 13.33 -47.44 -1.05
N ILE A 543 12.43 -46.89 -1.86
CA ILE A 543 12.31 -45.43 -1.98
C ILE A 543 11.74 -44.85 -0.69
N PRO A 544 12.38 -43.81 -0.13
CA PRO A 544 11.93 -43.22 1.12
C PRO A 544 10.64 -42.42 0.90
N GLU A 545 9.71 -42.50 1.86
CA GLU A 545 8.50 -41.68 1.86
C GLU A 545 8.83 -40.27 2.38
N VAL A 546 9.06 -39.34 1.46
CA VAL A 546 9.51 -37.97 1.77
C VAL A 546 8.80 -36.95 0.88
N VAL A 547 8.76 -35.71 1.37
CA VAL A 547 8.37 -34.55 0.55
C VAL A 547 9.61 -34.06 -0.18
N PHE A 548 9.68 -34.37 -1.47
CA PHE A 548 10.81 -34.05 -2.34
C PHE A 548 10.68 -32.62 -2.89
N PRO A 549 11.67 -31.74 -2.68
CA PRO A 549 11.67 -30.42 -3.29
C PRO A 549 12.08 -30.53 -4.77
N VAL A 550 11.35 -29.87 -5.66
CA VAL A 550 11.58 -29.94 -7.12
C VAL A 550 12.35 -28.70 -7.57
N PHE A 551 11.74 -27.52 -7.40
CA PHE A 551 12.34 -26.22 -7.63
C PHE A 551 11.61 -25.19 -6.77
N TRP A 552 12.25 -24.06 -6.54
CA TRP A 552 11.58 -22.86 -6.08
C TRP A 552 11.68 -21.77 -7.13
N GLN A 553 10.71 -20.85 -7.10
CA GLN A 553 10.63 -19.74 -8.02
C GLN A 553 10.56 -18.43 -7.26
N GLU A 554 11.16 -17.40 -7.85
CA GLU A 554 10.96 -16.00 -7.49
C GLU A 554 10.27 -15.29 -8.66
N ILE A 555 9.10 -14.71 -8.42
CA ILE A 555 8.51 -13.70 -9.31
C ILE A 555 8.95 -12.35 -8.75
N ARG A 556 9.81 -11.67 -9.49
CA ARG A 556 10.36 -10.37 -9.14
C ARG A 556 9.79 -9.31 -10.06
N ALA A 557 9.15 -8.31 -9.47
CA ALA A 557 8.64 -7.14 -10.18
C ALA A 557 8.99 -5.90 -9.36
N GLU A 558 9.64 -4.92 -9.98
CA GLU A 558 10.03 -3.67 -9.32
C GLU A 558 9.62 -2.49 -10.21
N MET A 559 9.01 -1.48 -9.60
CA MET A 559 8.55 -0.30 -10.33
C MET A 559 9.76 0.52 -10.84
N PRO A 560 9.82 0.83 -12.14
CA PRO A 560 10.86 1.69 -12.70
C PRO A 560 10.85 3.09 -12.09
N SER A 561 12.02 3.72 -12.01
CA SER A 561 12.21 5.01 -11.35
C SER A 561 11.37 6.14 -11.89
N ASP A 562 11.21 6.20 -13.21
CA ASP A 562 10.40 7.18 -13.93
C ASP A 562 8.91 7.05 -13.59
N VAL A 563 8.44 5.82 -13.41
CA VAL A 563 7.06 5.54 -12.99
C VAL A 563 6.86 5.93 -11.53
N VAL A 564 7.86 5.68 -10.66
CA VAL A 564 7.83 6.09 -9.25
C VAL A 564 7.78 7.60 -9.12
N GLU A 565 8.63 8.33 -9.85
CA GLU A 565 8.65 9.80 -9.84
C GLU A 565 7.31 10.38 -10.32
N HIS A 566 6.75 9.80 -11.38
CA HIS A 566 5.43 10.21 -11.87
C HIS A 566 4.32 9.93 -10.86
N LEU A 567 4.36 8.77 -10.18
CA LEU A 567 3.42 8.42 -9.12
C LEU A 567 3.56 9.36 -7.91
N GLU A 568 4.79 9.69 -7.51
CA GLU A 568 5.06 10.65 -6.45
C GLU A 568 4.49 12.02 -6.80
N TRP A 569 4.76 12.52 -8.00
CA TRP A 569 4.24 13.80 -8.46
C TRP A 569 2.71 13.81 -8.45
N ALA A 570 2.08 12.75 -8.97
CA ALA A 570 0.62 12.62 -9.03
C ALA A 570 -0.02 12.58 -7.63
N LEU A 571 0.63 11.98 -6.64
CA LEU A 571 0.10 11.83 -5.28
C LEU A 571 0.51 12.95 -4.31
N THR A 572 1.53 13.75 -4.60
CA THR A 572 2.02 14.80 -3.69
C THR A 572 1.58 16.20 -4.12
N VAL A 573 1.54 16.49 -5.42
CA VAL A 573 1.23 17.83 -5.95
C VAL A 573 -0.19 18.30 -5.59
N PRO A 574 -1.26 17.48 -5.71
CA PRO A 574 -2.60 17.92 -5.35
C PRO A 574 -2.73 18.33 -3.87
N TYR A 575 -2.14 17.56 -2.96
CA TYR A 575 -2.18 17.86 -1.52
C TYR A 575 -1.30 19.07 -1.18
N THR A 576 -0.09 19.16 -1.72
CA THR A 576 0.79 20.32 -1.46
C THR A 576 0.20 21.61 -2.02
N ALA A 577 -0.40 21.57 -3.21
CA ALA A 577 -1.13 22.72 -3.76
C ALA A 577 -2.32 23.11 -2.87
N ALA A 578 -3.08 22.12 -2.38
CA ALA A 578 -4.18 22.35 -1.46
C ALA A 578 -3.74 23.00 -0.15
N ASP A 579 -2.65 22.52 0.44
CA ASP A 579 -2.06 23.08 1.65
C ASP A 579 -1.62 24.52 1.43
N ILE A 580 -0.91 24.80 0.32
CA ILE A 580 -0.46 26.16 -0.02
C ILE A 580 -1.65 27.11 -0.21
N ILE A 581 -2.70 26.69 -0.92
CA ILE A 581 -3.91 27.49 -1.14
C ILE A 581 -4.61 27.77 0.20
N SER A 582 -4.76 26.74 1.04
CA SER A 582 -5.41 26.87 2.35
C SER A 582 -4.65 27.82 3.27
N ILE A 583 -3.33 27.68 3.35
CA ILE A 583 -2.44 28.57 4.11
C ILE A 583 -2.54 30.00 3.55
N GLY A 584 -2.57 30.17 2.22
CA GLY A 584 -2.74 31.47 1.56
C GLY A 584 -4.04 32.17 1.98
N ILE A 585 -5.16 31.44 2.05
CA ILE A 585 -6.46 31.98 2.50
C ILE A 585 -6.37 32.42 3.98
N ILE A 586 -5.76 31.61 4.85
CA ILE A 586 -5.61 31.91 6.28
C ILE A 586 -4.73 33.16 6.49
N VAL A 587 -3.59 33.24 5.80
CA VAL A 587 -2.68 34.39 5.88
C VAL A 587 -3.36 35.67 5.39
N THR A 588 -4.15 35.58 4.32
CA THR A 588 -4.94 36.72 3.81
C THR A 588 -5.98 37.17 4.84
N GLY A 589 -6.67 36.23 5.51
CA GLY A 589 -7.59 36.52 6.60
C GLY A 589 -6.92 37.21 7.79
N LEU A 590 -5.75 36.72 8.21
CA LEU A 590 -4.96 37.33 9.29
C LEU A 590 -4.49 38.75 8.93
N ALA A 591 -4.04 38.97 7.70
CA ALA A 591 -3.65 40.29 7.22
C ALA A 591 -4.83 41.28 7.22
N MET A 592 -6.03 40.82 6.86
CA MET A 592 -7.25 41.64 6.93
C MET A 592 -7.65 42.01 8.36
N ILE A 593 -7.53 41.07 9.31
CA ILE A 593 -7.76 41.35 10.73
C ILE A 593 -6.75 42.38 11.25
N ALA A 594 -5.47 42.23 10.91
CA ALA A 594 -4.43 43.17 11.29
C ALA A 594 -4.68 44.58 10.71
N ALA A 595 -5.05 44.66 9.43
CA ALA A 595 -5.41 45.92 8.79
C ALA A 595 -6.65 46.57 9.44
N GLY A 596 -7.68 45.77 9.74
CA GLY A 596 -8.87 46.21 10.47
C GLY A 596 -8.54 46.74 11.87
N ALA A 597 -7.65 46.06 12.61
CA ALA A 597 -7.19 46.48 13.92
C ALA A 597 -6.37 47.79 13.87
N ILE A 598 -5.46 47.94 12.89
CA ILE A 598 -4.68 49.17 12.69
C ILE A 598 -5.61 50.35 12.39
N LEU A 599 -6.64 50.14 11.56
CA LEU A 599 -7.62 51.18 11.25
C LEU A 599 -8.46 51.57 12.46
N LEU A 600 -8.85 50.61 13.32
CA LEU A 600 -9.53 50.88 14.59
C LEU A 600 -8.64 51.68 15.56
N LEU A 601 -7.37 51.29 15.70
CA LEU A 601 -6.41 52.01 16.56
C LEU A 601 -6.20 53.45 16.06
N ARG A 602 -6.07 53.65 14.75
CA ARG A 602 -5.97 55.00 14.16
C ARG A 602 -7.21 55.84 14.41
N THR A 603 -8.42 55.26 14.33
CA THR A 603 -9.64 56.00 14.65
C THR A 603 -9.73 56.41 16.11
N ASN A 604 -9.24 55.57 17.04
CA ASN A 604 -9.24 55.87 18.47
C ASN A 604 -8.19 56.94 18.83
N VAL A 605 -7.01 56.91 18.21
CA VAL A 605 -5.97 57.95 18.39
C VAL A 605 -6.45 59.31 17.83
N ASP A 606 -7.04 59.31 16.62
CA ASP A 606 -7.66 60.50 16.02
C ASP A 606 -8.82 61.08 16.86
N GLU A 607 -9.43 60.27 17.73
CA GLU A 607 -10.46 60.68 18.68
C GLU A 607 -9.85 61.29 19.94
N HIS A 608 -8.79 60.68 20.49
CA HIS A 608 -8.07 61.21 21.65
C HIS A 608 -7.43 62.57 21.37
N ASP A 609 -6.74 62.72 20.24
CA ASP A 609 -6.12 63.99 19.83
C ASP A 609 -7.15 65.10 19.60
N ARG A 610 -8.34 64.76 19.09
CA ARG A 610 -9.42 65.74 18.88
C ARG A 610 -10.09 66.16 20.17
N ASN A 611 -10.31 65.25 21.12
CA ASN A 611 -10.86 65.59 22.42
C ASN A 611 -9.88 66.48 23.22
N ALA A 612 -8.57 66.19 23.14
CA ALA A 612 -7.53 67.04 23.72
C ALA A 612 -7.49 68.46 23.11
N ILE A 613 -7.73 68.61 21.81
CA ILE A 613 -7.84 69.93 21.14
C ILE A 613 -9.14 70.66 21.53
N HIS A 614 -10.25 69.93 21.73
CA HIS A 614 -11.53 70.52 22.11
C HIS A 614 -11.50 71.05 23.55
N ASP A 615 -10.85 70.32 24.47
CA ASP A 615 -10.62 70.77 25.83
C ASP A 615 -9.73 72.02 25.86
N ARG A 616 -8.64 72.05 25.07
CA ARG A 616 -7.77 73.24 24.93
C ARG A 616 -8.50 74.49 24.44
N LYS A 617 -9.47 74.35 23.54
CA LYS A 617 -10.29 75.46 23.06
C LYS A 617 -11.30 75.96 24.09
N ASN A 618 -11.84 75.07 24.92
CA ASN A 618 -12.71 75.46 26.02
C ASN A 618 -11.92 76.13 27.17
N THR A 619 -10.67 75.74 27.42
CA THR A 619 -9.80 76.42 28.41
C THR A 619 -9.38 77.83 27.95
N PHE A 620 -9.25 78.06 26.64
CA PHE A 620 -8.87 79.37 26.09
C PHE A 620 -10.00 80.41 26.14
N HIS A 621 -11.26 80.00 26.25
CA HIS A 621 -12.40 80.90 26.41
C HIS A 621 -12.72 81.28 27.87
N MET A 622 -12.00 80.72 28.84
CA MET A 622 -12.29 80.92 30.27
C MET A 622 -11.29 81.85 30.98
N THR A 623 -10.31 82.43 30.28
CA THR A 623 -9.26 83.30 30.86
C THR A 623 -9.36 84.78 30.49
N SER A 624 -10.46 85.23 29.89
CA SER A 624 -10.67 86.65 29.55
C SER A 624 -11.72 87.34 30.44
N HIS A 625 -11.61 87.25 31.76
CA HIS A 625 -12.22 88.20 32.69
C HIS A 625 -11.48 88.19 34.04
N LEU A 626 -10.65 89.21 34.27
CA LEU A 626 -10.17 89.60 35.59
C LEU A 626 -10.87 90.92 35.97
N PRO A 627 -11.40 91.07 37.19
CA PRO A 627 -11.54 92.36 37.84
C PRO A 627 -10.36 92.61 38.79
N ASN A 628 -9.94 93.87 38.82
CA ASN A 628 -9.11 94.49 39.85
C ASN A 628 -9.72 94.30 41.25
N VAL A 629 -8.87 94.20 42.29
CA VAL A 629 -8.78 95.16 43.43
C VAL A 629 -7.62 94.75 44.35
N ASP A 630 -6.95 95.80 44.83
CA ASP A 630 -5.77 95.88 45.68
C ASP A 630 -5.85 95.21 47.05
N GLY A 631 -4.66 94.89 47.60
CA GLY A 631 -4.35 95.29 48.98
C GLY A 631 -3.93 94.18 49.95
N GLY A 632 -2.61 94.02 50.11
CA GLY A 632 -2.01 94.00 51.44
C GLY A 632 -1.55 92.65 52.03
N GLY A 633 -0.23 92.49 52.10
CA GLY A 633 0.43 92.23 53.40
C GLY A 633 1.02 90.84 53.66
N GLY A 634 2.36 90.74 53.51
CA GLY A 634 3.26 89.88 54.31
C GLY A 634 3.24 88.37 54.02
N GLY A 635 4.34 87.66 53.88
CA GLY A 635 5.76 87.93 54.11
C GLY A 635 6.52 86.59 54.08
N GLY A 636 7.80 86.64 53.69
CA GLY A 636 8.76 85.51 53.69
C GLY A 636 8.69 84.67 52.41
N GLY A 637 9.64 84.72 51.46
CA GLY A 637 11.11 84.68 51.60
C GLY A 637 11.55 83.21 51.50
N GLY A 638 12.42 82.75 50.60
CA GLY A 638 13.22 83.38 49.54
C GLY A 638 13.24 82.48 48.28
N ASN A 639 13.40 83.07 47.10
CA ASN A 639 14.67 83.31 46.39
C ASN A 639 15.37 82.02 45.95
N GLU A 640 15.30 81.69 44.66
CA GLU A 640 16.25 82.12 43.59
C GLU A 640 17.35 81.06 43.44
N ASN A 641 17.87 80.67 42.28
CA ASN A 641 17.73 81.16 40.93
C ASN A 641 18.34 80.12 39.95
N ILE A 642 17.71 79.99 38.78
CA ILE A 642 18.32 80.17 37.45
C ILE A 642 19.65 79.41 37.15
N ASN A 643 19.60 78.43 36.24
CA ASN A 643 20.04 78.62 34.83
C ASN A 643 19.94 77.34 33.96
N ASN A 644 19.17 77.47 32.88
CA ASN A 644 19.50 77.20 31.48
C ASN A 644 20.24 75.91 31.01
N ARG A 645 19.51 75.18 30.15
CA ARG A 645 19.89 74.78 28.75
C ARG A 645 21.11 73.86 28.56
N THR A 646 20.87 72.58 28.20
CA THR A 646 20.98 72.00 26.83
C THR A 646 21.18 70.46 26.82
N ASN A 647 20.57 69.84 25.80
CA ASN A 647 20.92 68.62 25.06
C ASN A 647 20.90 67.20 25.68
N LYS A 648 19.92 66.42 25.19
CA LYS A 648 20.03 65.10 24.51
C LYS A 648 21.10 64.10 25.00
N ASN A 649 20.65 63.04 25.66
CA ASN A 649 20.41 61.71 25.05
C ASN A 649 20.28 60.67 26.16
N ASN A 650 19.15 59.97 26.23
CA ASN A 650 19.19 58.59 26.69
C ASN A 650 18.25 57.72 25.86
N ARG A 651 18.83 56.64 25.32
CA ARG A 651 18.15 55.50 24.71
C ARG A 651 17.34 54.79 25.79
N ASN A 652 16.15 54.31 25.44
CA ASN A 652 15.51 53.20 26.15
C ASN A 652 15.10 52.13 25.13
N VAL A 653 15.49 50.90 25.43
CA VAL A 653 15.09 49.66 24.77
C VAL A 653 14.13 48.92 25.71
N ALA A 654 13.06 48.45 25.07
CA ALA A 654 11.96 47.57 25.46
C ALA A 654 12.25 46.40 26.43
N LYS A 655 11.23 45.94 27.19
CA LYS A 655 10.26 44.90 26.78
C LYS A 655 9.28 44.49 27.91
N ASN A 656 8.04 44.29 27.48
CA ASN A 656 7.01 43.29 27.85
C ASN A 656 6.58 43.02 29.31
N GLY A 657 5.26 42.96 29.50
CA GLY A 657 4.56 42.28 30.59
C GLY A 657 3.38 41.45 30.07
N PHE A 658 3.25 40.23 30.60
CA PHE A 658 2.07 39.35 30.55
C PHE A 658 1.60 39.15 32.01
N ILE A 659 0.31 39.00 32.22
CA ILE A 659 -0.35 38.88 33.54
C ILE A 659 -0.44 37.40 33.95
N ASN A 660 -0.20 37.12 35.24
CA ASN A 660 -0.68 35.93 35.95
C ASN A 660 -1.39 36.36 37.23
N GLU A 661 -2.46 35.66 37.56
CA GLU A 661 -3.26 35.76 38.79
C GLU A 661 -2.71 34.77 39.84
N ALA A 662 -2.79 35.15 41.11
CA ALA A 662 -2.17 34.48 42.25
C ALA A 662 -3.21 33.86 43.19
N LEU A 663 -2.86 32.76 43.85
CA LEU A 663 -3.24 32.46 45.23
C LEU A 663 -2.10 31.67 45.92
N SER A 664 -1.74 32.17 47.09
CA SER A 664 -0.90 31.71 48.23
C SER A 664 -0.63 30.20 48.43
N TYR A 665 0.41 29.73 49.14
CA TYR A 665 0.79 30.03 50.54
C TYR A 665 2.17 29.41 50.90
N ASP A 666 2.77 29.87 52.01
CA ASP A 666 4.13 29.68 52.56
C ASP A 666 4.62 28.25 52.92
N ASP A 667 5.95 28.09 52.91
CA ASP A 667 6.87 27.90 54.07
C ASP A 667 7.88 26.72 54.04
N ASN A 668 9.15 27.13 54.22
CA ASN A 668 10.30 26.56 54.95
C ASN A 668 10.93 25.19 54.64
N ASP A 669 12.25 25.29 54.35
CA ASP A 669 13.41 24.61 54.96
C ASP A 669 13.24 23.21 55.55
N ASP A 670 14.07 22.25 55.10
CA ASP A 670 15.23 21.79 55.90
C ASP A 670 16.17 20.82 55.15
N ASN A 671 17.36 20.69 55.75
CA ASN A 671 18.61 20.07 55.31
C ASN A 671 18.69 18.51 55.36
N ASP A 672 19.90 18.04 55.00
CA ASP A 672 20.58 16.74 55.25
C ASP A 672 20.65 15.78 54.05
N VAL A 673 21.81 15.48 53.44
CA VAL A 673 23.14 14.97 53.89
C VAL A 673 23.16 13.45 54.12
N ASP A 674 24.18 12.83 53.49
CA ASP A 674 24.77 11.48 53.71
C ASP A 674 23.99 10.23 53.23
N VAL A 675 24.58 9.08 52.87
CA VAL A 675 25.93 8.56 52.54
C VAL A 675 25.68 7.11 52.05
N ASP A 676 26.33 6.74 50.93
CA ASP A 676 27.00 5.45 50.61
C ASP A 676 26.37 4.04 50.86
N VAL A 677 27.00 3.06 50.21
CA VAL A 677 27.01 1.58 50.42
C VAL A 677 26.23 0.70 49.43
N ASP A 678 26.89 0.39 48.31
CA ASP A 678 27.47 -0.93 47.98
C ASP A 678 26.71 -2.24 48.35
N ARG A 679 26.36 -3.08 47.34
CA ARG A 679 26.72 -4.52 47.23
C ARG A 679 25.81 -5.37 46.30
N HIS A 680 26.45 -5.87 45.23
CA HIS A 680 26.72 -7.30 44.95
C HIS A 680 25.64 -8.41 45.04
N LYS A 681 25.64 -9.24 43.97
CA LYS A 681 25.39 -10.71 43.81
C LYS A 681 24.17 -11.05 42.94
N ARG A 682 24.13 -12.09 42.08
CA ARG A 682 25.07 -13.12 41.60
C ARG A 682 24.35 -13.92 40.48
N LYS A 683 25.11 -14.41 39.50
CA LYS A 683 24.79 -15.65 38.71
C LYS A 683 24.87 -16.90 39.60
N PRO A 684 24.23 -18.02 39.22
CA PRO A 684 24.98 -19.19 38.68
C PRO A 684 24.25 -19.87 37.49
N ASN A 685 24.90 -20.30 36.40
CA ASN A 685 25.71 -21.51 36.13
C ASN A 685 24.95 -22.86 36.01
N ASN A 686 25.02 -23.43 34.80
CA ASN A 686 25.02 -24.83 34.33
C ASN A 686 24.13 -25.91 34.95
N LYS A 687 23.36 -26.57 34.07
CA LYS A 687 23.45 -28.01 33.80
C LYS A 687 23.09 -28.32 32.35
#